data_AF-A0A1F7YG33-F1
#
_entry.id   AF-A0A1F7YG33-F1
#
_cell.length_a   1.000
_cell.length_b   1.000
_cell.length_c   1.000
_cell.angle_alpha   90.00
_cell.angle_beta   90.00
_cell.angle_gamma   90.00
#
_symmetry.space_group_name_H-M   'P 1'
#
loop_
_entity.id
_entity.type
_entity.pdbx_description
1 polymer ?
#
loop_
_entity_poly.entity_id
_entity_poly.type
_entity_poly.pdbx_seq_one_letter_code
_entity_poly.pdbx_strand_id
1 'polypeptide(L)'
;MAISADWDVDFINKVISHVDGTLDYDGGSGTLPSVGAYVKGTTSSAVGKVLSITTTDSTSGRLTLTNVVGRFQDNETLDALDSLGFNSVANSGFRVGDTLRDTATRTIDVAAYEYNYTEATTAGDGTVWGTFAGAGSFTNTEQIDISAPAARAQTDVANVDGAEVAGVSFSAAAAGALTEPTGSDCIIINFDAGTQAVPRFAFIQDDQTNSPGQTAVVQKVYGVTATGSLRLVDTTGTWANNDNIYVRKLPYDNLQSTSFKIGDKVVGGTSGYSGKVINVEASSSTEGKITLQNQTGIFTNDEQIRVRTTTDTYYADVDIAATADQYELAAVQNGALISNQLQTQGGIYNATSLNIIRDSNSLYTFLQDTLDELGALDDEIPMTAQVALQQFTLVNGWKIPDLAYRFLESGSIQDSALDNIWTNFQSLGSVEGIGNTVYAATTPLPQFYIEQDGSVISSWWYYGHIDVLVKVKTNSNPEYSAVATGALINSGTVTIFNRNYTHTFDHFTTTTIAGVAPIPLATASDLNNATGTHRIDYDNESGGPFVVGEEIVKTTPTDETKRGIITALVDNGLTGQISYVLTGANNFANNDQITGQTSNATADVNEAVEIEELVAGYGDRIIIATVDGYVTYTGGSGTFRNGETVVQVTTNAAGVMMYDDTINSRLWLGNISGTFSGNNTITGDGSSATKTFTGGSTLTDQDTISRDIGEGGSQPYHTVIYLNRDAQGNGDTLAHMYEWVKYRTRSLETAGEPSYNLLGGYGTNTGVQGRLYITLNTSYALVKASPLGTFAGGTFFGARGVFVQNMSSADIRNYQLIDANGIVRNPPNLQTLTVSGVVSGDRVAVFRTSGGNIQVDEYQIATEAGAYNGATDTQIQIQNGTRNATSEVTDIPDSGVIRVLDPNDTNLYLSISYSAITRASTGAIFALDTGDNATIASVTTISLVQGDNAFVPLIEAQATTTSVSANIVYDSDVGNIPILTRVRIKGILPFEVAGSFTSSGATVAAIRSLDSIVD
;
A
#
# COMPACT_ATOMS: atom_id res chain seq x y z
N MET A 1 2.60 -30.72 -19.15
CA MET A 1 1.91 -30.44 -17.88
C MET A 1 0.69 -31.32 -17.88
N ALA A 2 0.63 -32.25 -16.94
CA ALA A 2 -0.56 -33.07 -16.75
C ALA A 2 -1.65 -32.14 -16.21
N ILE A 3 -2.77 -32.03 -16.92
CA ILE A 3 -3.89 -31.16 -16.54
C ILE A 3 -5.21 -31.95 -16.49
N SER A 4 -5.18 -33.21 -16.94
CA SER A 4 -6.36 -34.07 -17.04
C SER A 4 -7.00 -34.42 -15.71
N ALA A 5 -6.27 -34.31 -14.60
CA ALA A 5 -6.80 -34.52 -13.25
C ALA A 5 -7.29 -33.20 -12.59
N ASP A 6 -6.97 -32.05 -13.19
CA ASP A 6 -7.23 -30.72 -12.62
C ASP A 6 -8.58 -30.15 -13.10
N TRP A 7 -9.20 -30.74 -14.12
CA TRP A 7 -10.43 -30.23 -14.73
C TRP A 7 -11.45 -31.33 -14.99
N ASP A 8 -12.70 -31.03 -14.67
CA ASP A 8 -13.88 -31.86 -14.93
C ASP A 8 -14.71 -31.24 -16.06
N VAL A 9 -15.19 -32.08 -16.97
CA VAL A 9 -15.98 -31.68 -18.15
C VAL A 9 -17.37 -32.30 -18.08
N ASP A 10 -18.36 -31.49 -17.74
CA ASP A 10 -19.76 -31.88 -17.76
C ASP A 10 -20.34 -31.62 -19.15
N PHE A 11 -20.39 -32.66 -19.97
CA PHE A 11 -20.94 -32.62 -21.34
C PHE A 11 -22.45 -32.34 -21.37
N ILE A 12 -23.19 -32.69 -20.31
CA ILE A 12 -24.65 -32.54 -20.28
C ILE A 12 -25.02 -31.08 -20.05
N ASN A 13 -24.39 -30.47 -19.04
CA ASN A 13 -24.66 -29.08 -18.68
C ASN A 13 -23.71 -28.09 -19.40
N LYS A 14 -22.75 -28.60 -20.17
CA LYS A 14 -21.70 -27.82 -20.87
C LYS A 14 -20.89 -26.93 -19.90
N VAL A 15 -20.50 -27.50 -18.76
CA VAL A 15 -19.73 -26.79 -17.72
C VAL A 15 -18.35 -27.42 -17.60
N ILE A 16 -17.33 -26.56 -17.56
CA ILE A 16 -15.92 -26.94 -17.35
C ILE A 16 -15.51 -26.40 -15.98
N SER A 17 -15.25 -27.30 -15.02
CA SER A 17 -14.94 -26.93 -13.64
C SER A 17 -13.52 -27.34 -13.29
N HIS A 18 -12.81 -26.49 -12.53
CA HIS A 18 -11.55 -26.91 -11.93
C HIS A 18 -11.83 -27.87 -10.77
N VAL A 19 -11.03 -28.93 -10.66
CA VAL A 19 -11.04 -29.84 -9.51
C VAL A 19 -10.14 -29.23 -8.45
N ASP A 20 -10.76 -28.57 -7.47
CA ASP A 20 -10.05 -27.84 -6.42
C ASP A 20 -9.40 -28.76 -5.40
N GLY A 21 -9.80 -30.03 -5.36
CA GLY A 21 -9.19 -31.02 -4.50
C GLY A 21 -10.16 -32.11 -4.07
N THR A 22 -9.66 -33.02 -3.26
CA THR A 22 -10.44 -34.09 -2.64
C THR A 22 -10.46 -33.97 -1.13
N LEU A 23 -11.60 -34.27 -0.53
CA LEU A 23 -11.84 -34.20 0.90
C LEU A 23 -12.36 -35.55 1.39
N ASP A 24 -11.58 -36.21 2.25
CA ASP A 24 -11.97 -37.49 2.85
C ASP A 24 -12.91 -37.26 4.04
N TYR A 25 -13.95 -38.09 4.14
CA TYR A 25 -14.93 -38.06 5.24
C TYR A 25 -15.08 -39.44 5.91
N ASP A 26 -15.21 -39.46 7.24
CA ASP A 26 -15.43 -40.66 8.05
C ASP A 26 -16.46 -40.39 9.17
N GLY A 27 -16.96 -41.47 9.79
CA GLY A 27 -17.87 -41.38 10.93
C GLY A 27 -19.28 -40.86 10.62
N GLY A 28 -19.69 -40.80 9.35
CA GLY A 28 -20.99 -40.25 8.94
C GLY A 28 -22.19 -41.01 9.53
N SER A 29 -23.09 -40.28 10.20
CA SER A 29 -24.48 -40.69 10.39
C SER A 29 -25.39 -39.67 9.70
N GLY A 30 -26.13 -40.06 8.66
CA GLY A 30 -26.97 -39.12 7.89
C GLY A 30 -27.12 -39.50 6.41
N THR A 31 -27.70 -38.60 5.62
CA THR A 31 -27.79 -38.69 4.15
C THR A 31 -26.61 -37.93 3.55
N LEU A 32 -25.93 -38.51 2.56
CA LEU A 32 -24.84 -37.83 1.85
C LEU A 32 -25.37 -36.63 1.04
N PRO A 33 -24.57 -35.58 0.83
CA PRO A 33 -24.93 -34.50 -0.09
C PRO A 33 -25.11 -35.06 -1.51
N SER A 34 -25.94 -34.41 -2.32
CA SER A 34 -26.01 -34.70 -3.75
C SER A 34 -24.82 -34.08 -4.49
N VAL A 35 -24.47 -34.65 -5.64
CA VAL A 35 -23.61 -33.94 -6.62
C VAL A 35 -24.26 -32.59 -6.95
N GLY A 36 -23.46 -31.54 -7.01
CA GLY A 36 -23.90 -30.15 -7.21
C GLY A 36 -24.26 -29.40 -5.92
N ALA A 37 -24.37 -30.08 -4.77
CA ALA A 37 -24.58 -29.40 -3.48
C ALA A 37 -23.28 -28.72 -2.99
N TYR A 38 -23.41 -27.64 -2.24
CA TYR A 38 -22.30 -27.05 -1.51
C TYR A 38 -22.19 -27.66 -0.11
N VAL A 39 -20.97 -27.88 0.36
CA VAL A 39 -20.64 -28.29 1.73
C VAL A 39 -19.84 -27.21 2.43
N LYS A 40 -20.03 -27.06 3.74
CA LYS A 40 -19.36 -26.07 4.58
C LYS A 40 -18.73 -26.72 5.81
N GLY A 41 -17.49 -26.35 6.11
CA GLY A 41 -16.81 -26.66 7.36
C GLY A 41 -17.36 -25.82 8.51
N THR A 42 -17.80 -26.48 9.59
CA THR A 42 -18.40 -25.80 10.75
C THR A 42 -17.40 -25.00 11.57
N THR A 43 -16.12 -25.40 11.59
CA THR A 43 -15.05 -24.71 12.33
C THR A 43 -14.32 -23.75 11.42
N SER A 44 -13.95 -24.21 10.21
CA SER A 44 -13.19 -23.40 9.25
C SER A 44 -14.03 -22.35 8.52
N SER A 45 -15.36 -22.56 8.46
CA SER A 45 -16.26 -21.86 7.53
C SER A 45 -15.86 -22.00 6.05
N ALA A 46 -14.96 -22.92 5.70
CA ALA A 46 -14.61 -23.20 4.32
C ALA A 46 -15.81 -23.80 3.59
N VAL A 47 -15.98 -23.45 2.32
CA VAL A 47 -17.13 -23.85 1.50
C VAL A 47 -16.62 -24.50 0.21
N GLY A 48 -17.29 -25.51 -0.33
CA GLY A 48 -16.94 -26.12 -1.62
C GLY A 48 -18.12 -26.85 -2.25
N LYS A 49 -18.19 -26.89 -3.57
CA LYS A 49 -19.24 -27.59 -4.34
C LYS A 49 -18.81 -29.02 -4.64
N VAL A 50 -19.71 -29.97 -4.44
CA VAL A 50 -19.46 -31.40 -4.70
C VAL A 50 -19.54 -31.67 -6.20
N LEU A 51 -18.40 -32.00 -6.83
CA LEU A 51 -18.33 -32.50 -8.21
C LEU A 51 -18.64 -33.99 -8.30
N SER A 52 -18.07 -34.79 -7.40
CA SER A 52 -18.29 -36.24 -7.38
C SER A 52 -18.09 -36.81 -5.99
N ILE A 53 -18.66 -38.00 -5.78
CA ILE A 53 -18.61 -38.74 -4.52
C ILE A 53 -18.09 -40.14 -4.81
N THR A 54 -16.94 -40.47 -4.23
CA THR A 54 -16.39 -41.84 -4.28
C THR A 54 -16.74 -42.54 -2.98
N THR A 55 -17.64 -43.52 -3.02
CA THR A 55 -18.18 -44.18 -1.82
C THR A 55 -17.46 -45.49 -1.49
N THR A 56 -17.27 -45.78 -0.20
CA THR A 56 -17.19 -47.18 0.27
C THR A 56 -18.43 -47.61 1.08
N ASP A 57 -19.14 -46.66 1.71
CA ASP A 57 -20.51 -46.75 2.26
C ASP A 57 -20.97 -45.36 2.78
N SER A 58 -22.06 -45.27 3.56
CA SER A 58 -22.52 -44.00 4.19
C SER A 58 -21.70 -43.56 5.41
N THR A 59 -20.72 -44.37 5.82
CA THR A 59 -19.88 -44.12 7.01
C THR A 59 -18.51 -43.57 6.66
N SER A 60 -17.99 -43.83 5.45
CA SER A 60 -16.75 -43.21 4.97
C SER A 60 -16.64 -43.14 3.44
N GLY A 61 -15.97 -42.10 2.94
CA GLY A 61 -15.75 -41.90 1.52
C GLY A 61 -14.96 -40.63 1.22
N ARG A 62 -15.01 -40.20 -0.05
CA ARG A 62 -14.29 -39.03 -0.56
C ARG A 62 -15.21 -38.13 -1.39
N LEU A 63 -15.12 -36.83 -1.15
CA LEU A 63 -15.74 -35.80 -1.98
C LEU A 63 -14.68 -35.20 -2.89
N THR A 64 -14.98 -35.05 -4.17
CA THR A 64 -14.22 -34.21 -5.08
C THR A 64 -14.90 -32.86 -5.12
N LEU A 65 -14.17 -31.79 -4.81
CA LEU A 65 -14.72 -30.45 -4.65
C LEU A 65 -14.27 -29.51 -5.77
N THR A 66 -15.11 -28.53 -6.08
CA THR A 66 -14.82 -27.35 -6.90
C THR A 66 -15.30 -26.09 -6.18
N ASN A 67 -14.99 -24.91 -6.71
CA ASN A 67 -15.45 -23.63 -6.17
C ASN A 67 -15.15 -23.48 -4.67
N VAL A 68 -14.00 -24.00 -4.22
CA VAL A 68 -13.64 -24.03 -2.80
C VAL A 68 -13.23 -22.63 -2.32
N VAL A 69 -13.80 -22.13 -1.22
CA VAL A 69 -13.36 -20.86 -0.61
C VAL A 69 -13.01 -21.12 0.83
N GLY A 70 -11.86 -20.60 1.26
CA GLY A 70 -11.29 -20.93 2.56
C GLY A 70 -10.58 -22.28 2.55
N ARG A 71 -10.17 -22.72 3.73
CA ARG A 71 -9.36 -23.93 3.91
C ARG A 71 -10.00 -24.84 4.94
N PHE A 72 -10.38 -26.04 4.50
CA PHE A 72 -10.93 -27.06 5.40
C PHE A 72 -9.89 -27.48 6.45
N GLN A 73 -10.36 -27.78 7.65
CA GLN A 73 -9.55 -28.22 8.79
C GLN A 73 -9.73 -29.71 9.03
N ASP A 74 -8.68 -30.32 9.60
CA ASP A 74 -8.75 -31.71 10.04
C ASP A 74 -9.80 -31.90 11.16
N ASN A 75 -10.52 -33.03 11.13
CA ASN A 75 -11.54 -33.42 12.11
C ASN A 75 -12.71 -32.41 12.28
N GLU A 76 -13.06 -31.63 11.25
CA GLU A 76 -14.22 -30.72 11.33
C GLU A 76 -15.55 -31.38 10.88
N THR A 77 -16.69 -30.85 11.36
CA THR A 77 -18.02 -31.28 10.88
C THR A 77 -18.38 -30.56 9.58
N LEU A 78 -19.00 -31.26 8.63
CA LEU A 78 -19.39 -30.75 7.32
C LEU A 78 -20.92 -30.66 7.21
N ASP A 79 -21.41 -29.46 6.92
CA ASP A 79 -22.83 -29.22 6.64
C ASP A 79 -23.02 -29.02 5.14
N ALA A 80 -23.80 -29.86 4.49
CA ALA A 80 -24.32 -29.53 3.18
C ALA A 80 -25.26 -28.35 3.32
N LEU A 81 -25.01 -27.30 2.56
CA LEU A 81 -25.75 -26.05 2.63
C LEU A 81 -27.15 -26.23 2.06
N ASP A 82 -28.07 -25.47 2.65
CA ASP A 82 -29.40 -25.33 2.09
C ASP A 82 -29.34 -24.57 0.76
N SER A 83 -30.31 -24.79 -0.13
CA SER A 83 -30.38 -24.09 -1.42
C SER A 83 -31.74 -23.48 -1.69
N LEU A 84 -31.73 -22.33 -2.35
CA LEU A 84 -32.91 -21.58 -2.77
C LEU A 84 -32.71 -21.07 -4.20
N GLY A 85 -33.64 -21.39 -5.10
CA GLY A 85 -33.64 -20.77 -6.43
C GLY A 85 -34.05 -19.29 -6.34
N PHE A 86 -33.48 -18.47 -7.20
CA PHE A 86 -33.83 -17.06 -7.36
C PHE A 86 -33.97 -16.68 -8.83
N ASN A 87 -34.76 -15.65 -9.11
CA ASN A 87 -34.85 -15.00 -10.41
C ASN A 87 -35.06 -13.49 -10.26
N SER A 88 -35.23 -12.79 -11.39
CA SER A 88 -35.63 -11.38 -11.41
C SER A 88 -34.70 -10.46 -10.60
N VAL A 89 -33.38 -10.70 -10.65
CA VAL A 89 -32.39 -9.89 -9.92
C VAL A 89 -32.52 -8.41 -10.29
N ALA A 90 -32.68 -7.57 -9.27
CA ALA A 90 -32.89 -6.13 -9.37
C ALA A 90 -32.06 -5.39 -8.32
N ASN A 91 -32.05 -4.05 -8.38
CA ASN A 91 -31.50 -3.20 -7.32
C ASN A 91 -30.08 -3.63 -6.88
N SER A 92 -29.13 -3.82 -7.80
CA SER A 92 -27.75 -4.25 -7.46
C SER A 92 -27.65 -5.59 -6.72
N GLY A 93 -28.69 -6.44 -6.80
CA GLY A 93 -28.68 -7.82 -6.36
C GLY A 93 -28.12 -8.05 -4.96
N PHE A 94 -27.37 -9.12 -4.79
CA PHE A 94 -26.78 -9.56 -3.54
C PHE A 94 -25.44 -10.27 -3.79
N ARG A 95 -24.72 -10.60 -2.72
CA ARG A 95 -23.45 -11.33 -2.79
C ARG A 95 -23.22 -12.26 -1.59
N VAL A 96 -22.11 -13.02 -1.68
CA VAL A 96 -21.62 -13.84 -0.54
C VAL A 96 -21.38 -12.94 0.68
N GLY A 97 -21.85 -13.40 1.84
CA GLY A 97 -21.78 -12.71 3.12
C GLY A 97 -23.00 -11.84 3.44
N ASP A 98 -23.89 -11.58 2.48
CA ASP A 98 -25.17 -10.91 2.77
C ASP A 98 -26.14 -11.88 3.45
N THR A 99 -27.02 -11.35 4.31
CA THR A 99 -28.15 -12.09 4.87
C THR A 99 -29.42 -11.71 4.11
N LEU A 100 -29.82 -12.60 3.21
CA LEU A 100 -31.06 -12.45 2.45
C LEU A 100 -32.25 -12.77 3.36
N ARG A 101 -33.34 -12.05 3.16
CA ARG A 101 -34.54 -12.16 3.98
C ARG A 101 -35.77 -11.96 3.14
N ASP A 102 -36.84 -12.65 3.51
CA ASP A 102 -38.16 -12.41 2.95
C ASP A 102 -38.99 -11.37 3.75
N THR A 103 -40.24 -11.21 3.34
CA THR A 103 -41.21 -10.36 4.05
C THR A 103 -41.67 -10.95 5.41
N ALA A 104 -41.55 -12.26 5.63
CA ALA A 104 -42.02 -12.96 6.83
C ALA A 104 -40.91 -13.31 7.86
N THR A 105 -39.74 -12.66 7.81
CA THR A 105 -38.63 -12.75 8.79
C THR A 105 -37.70 -13.96 8.68
N ARG A 106 -37.84 -14.80 7.65
CA ARG A 106 -36.95 -15.92 7.32
C ARG A 106 -35.69 -15.42 6.64
N THR A 107 -34.54 -16.01 6.96
CA THR A 107 -33.25 -15.58 6.42
C THR A 107 -32.45 -16.72 5.83
N ILE A 108 -31.61 -16.41 4.84
CA ILE A 108 -30.52 -17.26 4.37
C ILE A 108 -29.23 -16.44 4.34
N ASP A 109 -28.22 -16.92 5.07
CA ASP A 109 -26.88 -16.33 5.03
C ASP A 109 -26.15 -16.85 3.79
N VAL A 110 -25.87 -15.97 2.83
CA VAL A 110 -25.31 -16.36 1.53
C VAL A 110 -23.88 -16.83 1.69
N ALA A 111 -23.65 -18.13 1.51
CA ALA A 111 -22.32 -18.73 1.51
C ALA A 111 -21.79 -18.95 0.09
N ALA A 112 -22.66 -19.23 -0.88
CA ALA A 112 -22.34 -19.31 -2.30
C ALA A 112 -23.57 -18.98 -3.16
N TYR A 113 -23.35 -18.66 -4.43
CA TYR A 113 -24.42 -18.52 -5.42
C TYR A 113 -23.89 -18.91 -6.81
N GLU A 114 -24.79 -19.32 -7.68
CA GLU A 114 -24.53 -19.64 -9.08
C GLU A 114 -25.71 -19.17 -9.91
N TYR A 115 -25.46 -18.68 -11.12
CA TYR A 115 -26.52 -18.43 -12.09
C TYR A 115 -26.96 -19.74 -12.74
N ASN A 116 -28.25 -19.86 -13.08
CA ASN A 116 -28.77 -20.99 -13.82
C ASN A 116 -28.35 -20.78 -15.28
N TYR A 117 -27.22 -21.37 -15.64
CA TYR A 117 -26.64 -21.32 -16.97
C TYR A 117 -27.39 -22.27 -17.91
N THR A 118 -28.59 -21.90 -18.35
CA THR A 118 -29.26 -22.61 -19.45
C THR A 118 -29.55 -21.66 -20.60
N GLU A 119 -29.49 -22.15 -21.83
CA GLU A 119 -29.79 -21.37 -23.05
C GLU A 119 -31.22 -20.79 -23.07
N ALA A 120 -32.08 -21.20 -22.12
CA ALA A 120 -33.51 -20.94 -22.07
C ALA A 120 -33.96 -20.03 -20.91
N THR A 121 -33.08 -19.65 -19.97
CA THR A 121 -33.46 -18.81 -18.82
C THR A 121 -33.30 -17.32 -19.13
N THR A 122 -34.22 -16.54 -18.57
CA THR A 122 -34.15 -15.08 -18.56
C THR A 122 -32.96 -14.63 -17.73
N ALA A 123 -32.36 -13.50 -18.08
CA ALA A 123 -31.28 -12.94 -17.27
C ALA A 123 -31.75 -12.74 -15.82
N GLY A 124 -30.98 -13.20 -14.84
CA GLY A 124 -31.30 -13.05 -13.42
C GLY A 124 -31.61 -14.35 -12.67
N ASP A 125 -31.69 -15.49 -13.36
CA ASP A 125 -32.07 -16.76 -12.75
C ASP A 125 -30.84 -17.49 -12.16
N GLY A 126 -30.96 -18.07 -10.98
CA GLY A 126 -29.87 -18.76 -10.29
C GLY A 126 -30.30 -19.53 -9.05
N THR A 127 -29.30 -20.03 -8.33
CA THR A 127 -29.48 -20.71 -7.05
C THR A 127 -28.50 -20.11 -6.05
N VAL A 128 -28.97 -19.86 -4.83
CA VAL A 128 -28.17 -19.42 -3.70
C VAL A 128 -28.06 -20.55 -2.69
N TRP A 129 -26.88 -20.70 -2.08
CA TRP A 129 -26.61 -21.67 -1.02
C TRP A 129 -26.20 -20.98 0.26
N GLY A 130 -26.70 -21.47 1.38
CA GLY A 130 -26.50 -20.84 2.67
C GLY A 130 -27.04 -21.67 3.83
N THR A 131 -27.22 -21.01 4.97
CA THR A 131 -27.85 -21.59 6.16
C THR A 131 -29.17 -20.87 6.42
N PHE A 132 -30.27 -21.63 6.48
CA PHE A 132 -31.57 -21.07 6.80
C PHE A 132 -31.73 -20.79 8.30
N ALA A 133 -32.43 -19.70 8.60
CA ALA A 133 -32.97 -19.43 9.92
C ALA A 133 -34.41 -18.91 9.84
N GLY A 134 -35.22 -19.27 10.84
CA GLY A 134 -36.64 -18.92 10.90
C GLY A 134 -37.57 -20.13 10.76
N ALA A 135 -38.88 -19.92 10.97
CA ALA A 135 -39.88 -20.98 10.86
C ALA A 135 -40.68 -20.86 9.55
N GLY A 136 -40.87 -21.98 8.84
CA GLY A 136 -41.58 -22.05 7.55
C GLY A 136 -40.63 -22.11 6.35
N SER A 137 -41.17 -22.28 5.14
CA SER A 137 -40.39 -22.46 3.89
C SER A 137 -40.64 -21.34 2.89
N PHE A 138 -39.60 -20.83 2.22
CA PHE A 138 -39.76 -19.81 1.18
C PHE A 138 -40.80 -20.21 0.13
N THR A 139 -41.57 -19.23 -0.36
CA THR A 139 -42.60 -19.49 -1.37
C THR A 139 -42.21 -18.92 -2.72
N ASN A 140 -42.54 -19.63 -3.81
CA ASN A 140 -42.25 -19.17 -5.16
C ASN A 140 -42.81 -17.75 -5.39
N THR A 141 -42.06 -16.89 -6.09
CA THR A 141 -42.34 -15.47 -6.36
C THR A 141 -42.26 -14.52 -5.16
N GLU A 142 -41.87 -15.01 -3.99
CA GLU A 142 -41.64 -14.17 -2.83
C GLU A 142 -40.45 -13.22 -3.04
N GLN A 143 -40.58 -11.97 -2.62
CA GLN A 143 -39.53 -10.97 -2.71
C GLN A 143 -38.41 -11.27 -1.71
N ILE A 144 -37.16 -11.07 -2.16
CA ILE A 144 -35.95 -11.19 -1.37
C ILE A 144 -35.36 -9.79 -1.12
N ASP A 145 -35.03 -9.51 0.13
CA ASP A 145 -34.41 -8.29 0.64
C ASP A 145 -33.04 -8.62 1.30
N ILE A 146 -32.19 -7.62 1.51
CA ILE A 146 -30.95 -7.70 2.30
C ILE A 146 -31.20 -7.06 3.68
N SER A 147 -30.93 -7.81 4.74
CA SER A 147 -31.26 -7.40 6.12
C SER A 147 -30.12 -6.75 6.93
N ALA A 148 -28.85 -6.88 6.52
CA ALA A 148 -27.70 -6.30 7.22
C ALA A 148 -26.42 -6.25 6.36
N PRO A 149 -25.41 -5.39 6.68
CA PRO A 149 -25.43 -4.25 7.63
C PRO A 149 -26.33 -3.09 7.16
N ALA A 150 -26.68 -2.13 8.03
CA ALA A 150 -27.58 -1.00 7.70
C ALA A 150 -27.14 -0.16 6.47
N ALA A 151 -25.85 -0.14 6.14
CA ALA A 151 -25.32 0.51 4.95
C ALA A 151 -25.60 -0.24 3.63
N ARG A 152 -25.96 -1.53 3.71
CA ARG A 152 -26.31 -2.43 2.59
C ARG A 152 -27.75 -2.91 2.61
N ALA A 153 -28.54 -2.48 3.60
CA ALA A 153 -29.93 -2.89 3.69
C ALA A 153 -30.67 -2.42 2.41
N GLN A 154 -31.25 -3.38 1.70
CA GLN A 154 -31.85 -3.15 0.39
C GLN A 154 -33.09 -4.02 0.24
N THR A 155 -34.09 -3.50 -0.45
CA THR A 155 -35.33 -4.23 -0.70
C THR A 155 -35.42 -4.64 -2.16
N ASP A 156 -36.07 -5.76 -2.43
CA ASP A 156 -36.39 -6.23 -3.78
C ASP A 156 -35.12 -6.46 -4.62
N VAL A 157 -34.20 -7.26 -4.09
CA VAL A 157 -32.93 -7.59 -4.77
C VAL A 157 -33.08 -8.78 -5.72
N ALA A 158 -34.04 -9.66 -5.47
CA ALA A 158 -34.41 -10.80 -6.32
C ALA A 158 -35.78 -11.35 -5.87
N ASN A 159 -36.32 -12.31 -6.62
CA ASN A 159 -37.49 -13.09 -6.23
C ASN A 159 -37.11 -14.56 -6.06
N VAL A 160 -37.79 -15.26 -5.14
CA VAL A 160 -37.68 -16.70 -4.97
C VAL A 160 -38.20 -17.41 -6.22
N ASP A 161 -37.43 -18.38 -6.70
CA ASP A 161 -37.80 -19.25 -7.81
C ASP A 161 -37.77 -20.72 -7.38
N GLY A 162 -38.95 -21.32 -7.25
CA GLY A 162 -39.11 -22.71 -6.87
C GLY A 162 -39.15 -22.97 -5.37
N ALA A 163 -38.84 -24.22 -5.00
CA ALA A 163 -38.94 -24.71 -3.63
C ALA A 163 -37.56 -24.72 -2.96
N GLU A 164 -37.57 -24.38 -1.69
CA GLU A 164 -36.43 -24.58 -0.78
C GLU A 164 -36.00 -26.05 -0.74
N VAL A 165 -34.69 -26.28 -0.77
CA VAL A 165 -34.10 -27.61 -0.53
C VAL A 165 -33.19 -27.53 0.68
N ALA A 166 -33.59 -28.24 1.75
CA ALA A 166 -32.81 -28.30 2.98
C ALA A 166 -31.53 -29.13 2.81
N GLY A 167 -30.47 -28.66 3.44
CA GLY A 167 -29.18 -29.30 3.54
C GLY A 167 -29.19 -30.54 4.46
N VAL A 168 -28.05 -31.21 4.53
CA VAL A 168 -27.82 -32.43 5.33
C VAL A 168 -26.46 -32.34 6.02
N SER A 169 -26.35 -32.82 7.26
CA SER A 169 -25.09 -32.76 8.03
C SER A 169 -24.40 -34.13 8.10
N PHE A 170 -23.06 -34.14 8.04
CA PHE A 170 -22.19 -35.31 8.24
C PHE A 170 -20.79 -34.88 8.73
N SER A 171 -19.93 -35.80 9.17
CA SER A 171 -18.59 -35.46 9.71
C SER A 171 -17.47 -35.74 8.69
N ALA A 172 -16.42 -34.91 8.67
CA ALA A 172 -15.18 -35.20 7.93
C ALA A 172 -14.33 -36.26 8.64
N ALA A 173 -13.36 -36.84 7.92
CA ALA A 173 -12.54 -37.92 8.43
C ALA A 173 -11.47 -37.46 9.40
N ALA A 174 -10.92 -38.38 10.18
CA ALA A 174 -9.59 -38.19 10.77
C ALA A 174 -8.55 -38.06 9.65
N ALA A 175 -7.84 -36.93 9.61
CA ALA A 175 -6.99 -36.40 8.53
C ALA A 175 -7.72 -35.72 7.35
N GLY A 176 -9.01 -35.36 7.50
CA GLY A 176 -9.89 -34.81 6.46
C GLY A 176 -9.63 -33.35 6.03
N ALA A 177 -8.38 -32.96 5.78
CA ALA A 177 -8.05 -31.69 5.12
C ALA A 177 -8.21 -31.81 3.59
N LEU A 178 -8.45 -30.67 2.90
CA LEU A 178 -8.50 -30.67 1.45
C LEU A 178 -7.12 -31.04 0.88
N THR A 179 -7.10 -32.10 0.08
CA THR A 179 -5.91 -32.61 -0.60
C THR A 179 -5.94 -32.21 -2.07
N GLU A 180 -4.78 -31.87 -2.62
CA GLU A 180 -4.61 -31.61 -4.05
C GLU A 180 -5.14 -32.79 -4.91
N PRO A 181 -5.63 -32.51 -6.14
CA PRO A 181 -5.86 -33.54 -7.14
C PRO A 181 -4.64 -34.46 -7.30
N THR A 182 -4.87 -35.77 -7.35
CA THR A 182 -3.79 -36.77 -7.21
C THR A 182 -2.71 -36.64 -8.29
N GLY A 183 -1.48 -36.27 -7.89
CA GLY A 183 -0.26 -36.36 -8.71
C GLY A 183 0.36 -35.04 -9.18
N SER A 184 -0.14 -33.88 -8.75
CA SER A 184 0.28 -32.58 -9.25
C SER A 184 0.73 -31.62 -8.14
N ASP A 185 1.83 -31.95 -7.48
CA ASP A 185 2.45 -31.07 -6.48
C ASP A 185 3.09 -29.84 -7.16
N CYS A 186 3.01 -28.71 -6.45
CA CYS A 186 3.59 -27.44 -6.88
C CYS A 186 4.57 -26.92 -5.84
N ILE A 187 5.77 -26.53 -6.27
CA ILE A 187 6.79 -25.93 -5.39
C ILE A 187 7.47 -24.76 -6.08
N ILE A 188 8.14 -23.91 -5.31
CA ILE A 188 9.06 -22.90 -5.81
C ILE A 188 10.45 -23.21 -5.24
N ILE A 189 11.45 -23.24 -6.12
CA ILE A 189 12.85 -23.41 -5.75
C ILE A 189 13.68 -22.21 -6.23
N ASN A 190 14.77 -21.94 -5.53
CA ASN A 190 15.73 -20.90 -5.88
C ASN A 190 17.03 -21.53 -6.37
N PHE A 191 17.81 -20.78 -7.14
CA PHE A 191 19.13 -21.18 -7.61
C PHE A 191 20.06 -19.97 -7.69
N ASP A 192 21.35 -20.16 -7.45
CA ASP A 192 22.36 -19.09 -7.43
C ASP A 192 23.66 -19.42 -8.21
N ALA A 193 23.73 -20.62 -8.80
CA ALA A 193 24.85 -21.10 -9.60
C ALA A 193 24.39 -21.58 -10.99
N GLY A 194 23.47 -20.85 -11.61
CA GLY A 194 22.97 -21.16 -12.93
C GLY A 194 24.03 -20.93 -14.02
N THR A 195 24.17 -21.90 -14.92
CA THR A 195 25.12 -21.86 -16.04
C THR A 195 24.42 -21.71 -17.38
N GLN A 196 23.12 -22.06 -17.46
CA GLN A 196 22.30 -21.97 -18.66
C GLN A 196 20.87 -21.54 -18.34
N ALA A 197 20.21 -20.89 -19.29
CA ALA A 197 18.84 -20.47 -19.11
C ALA A 197 17.92 -21.70 -19.05
N VAL A 198 17.06 -21.75 -18.03
CA VAL A 198 16.00 -22.75 -17.92
C VAL A 198 14.76 -22.22 -18.65
N PRO A 199 14.30 -22.85 -19.74
CA PRO A 199 13.12 -22.36 -20.46
C PRO A 199 11.82 -22.61 -19.70
N ARG A 200 10.82 -21.72 -19.86
CA ARG A 200 9.44 -22.01 -19.45
C ARG A 200 8.94 -23.26 -20.18
N PHE A 201 8.22 -24.13 -19.47
CA PHE A 201 7.70 -25.43 -19.90
C PHE A 201 8.73 -26.53 -20.12
N ALA A 202 9.99 -26.29 -19.77
CA ALA A 202 11.00 -27.33 -19.79
C ALA A 202 10.70 -28.41 -18.74
N PHE A 203 11.02 -29.66 -19.09
CA PHE A 203 11.08 -30.75 -18.13
C PHE A 203 12.46 -30.74 -17.46
N ILE A 204 12.48 -30.84 -16.13
CA ILE A 204 13.69 -30.86 -15.32
C ILE A 204 13.74 -32.07 -14.39
N GLN A 205 14.96 -32.42 -13.96
CA GLN A 205 15.22 -33.52 -13.04
C GLN A 205 16.53 -33.32 -12.27
N ASP A 206 16.74 -34.12 -11.22
CA ASP A 206 17.88 -34.02 -10.29
C ASP A 206 19.17 -34.70 -10.80
N ASP A 207 19.06 -35.65 -11.73
CA ASP A 207 20.19 -36.40 -12.26
C ASP A 207 20.21 -36.47 -13.80
N GLN A 208 21.19 -37.17 -14.39
CA GLN A 208 21.32 -37.35 -15.84
C GLN A 208 20.81 -38.71 -16.34
N THR A 209 19.87 -39.33 -15.63
CA THR A 209 19.35 -40.67 -15.94
C THR A 209 17.94 -40.62 -16.52
N ASN A 210 17.47 -41.74 -17.08
CA ASN A 210 16.06 -41.87 -17.50
C ASN A 210 15.13 -42.32 -16.36
N SER A 211 15.64 -42.40 -15.13
CA SER A 211 14.86 -42.81 -13.94
C SER A 211 15.29 -41.98 -12.73
N PRO A 212 15.13 -40.65 -12.80
CA PRO A 212 15.55 -39.72 -11.76
C PRO A 212 14.77 -39.92 -10.45
N GLY A 213 15.33 -39.43 -9.34
CA GLY A 213 14.67 -39.41 -8.04
C GLY A 213 13.62 -38.31 -7.94
N GLN A 214 13.83 -37.20 -8.67
CA GLN A 214 12.99 -36.02 -8.67
C GLN A 214 12.79 -35.52 -10.10
N THR A 215 11.55 -35.14 -10.43
CA THR A 215 11.19 -34.54 -11.71
C THR A 215 10.26 -33.37 -11.51
N ALA A 216 10.26 -32.43 -12.45
CA ALA A 216 9.25 -31.38 -12.49
C ALA A 216 9.10 -30.79 -13.90
N VAL A 217 8.03 -30.03 -14.10
CA VAL A 217 7.87 -29.13 -15.25
C VAL A 217 7.99 -27.69 -14.76
N VAL A 218 8.77 -26.89 -15.48
CA VAL A 218 8.96 -25.48 -15.17
C VAL A 218 7.75 -24.69 -15.65
N GLN A 219 6.91 -24.24 -14.73
CA GLN A 219 5.78 -23.38 -15.06
C GLN A 219 6.21 -21.94 -15.30
N LYS A 220 7.12 -21.42 -14.48
CA LYS A 220 7.55 -20.03 -14.55
C LYS A 220 8.99 -19.86 -14.10
N VAL A 221 9.66 -18.89 -14.71
CA VAL A 221 11.07 -18.58 -14.47
C VAL A 221 11.14 -17.12 -14.04
N TYR A 222 11.82 -16.88 -12.93
CA TYR A 222 12.07 -15.56 -12.37
C TYR A 222 13.58 -15.34 -12.22
N GLY A 223 14.07 -14.14 -12.49
CA GLY A 223 15.50 -13.80 -12.41
C GLY A 223 16.27 -13.99 -13.73
N VAL A 224 17.59 -14.16 -13.62
CA VAL A 224 18.50 -14.34 -14.77
C VAL A 224 19.11 -15.74 -14.80
N THR A 225 19.84 -16.04 -15.88
CA THR A 225 20.55 -17.30 -16.06
C THR A 225 21.42 -17.70 -14.86
N ALA A 226 22.15 -16.76 -14.26
CA ALA A 226 23.08 -17.08 -13.17
C ALA A 226 22.38 -17.45 -11.86
N THR A 227 21.20 -16.88 -11.62
CA THR A 227 20.66 -16.68 -10.29
C THR A 227 19.17 -16.36 -10.46
N GLY A 228 18.28 -17.12 -9.84
CA GLY A 228 16.85 -16.94 -10.02
C GLY A 228 16.01 -17.97 -9.29
N SER A 229 14.77 -18.13 -9.74
CA SER A 229 13.79 -19.02 -9.12
C SER A 229 12.86 -19.64 -10.14
N LEU A 230 12.43 -20.88 -9.86
CA LEU A 230 11.56 -21.66 -10.71
C LEU A 230 10.29 -21.99 -9.95
N ARG A 231 9.13 -21.65 -10.52
CA ARG A 231 7.87 -22.26 -10.12
C ARG A 231 7.74 -23.57 -10.87
N LEU A 232 7.67 -24.65 -10.11
CA LEU A 232 7.63 -26.01 -10.60
C LEU A 232 6.24 -26.61 -10.36
N VAL A 233 5.81 -27.42 -11.31
CA VAL A 233 4.55 -28.16 -11.25
C VAL A 233 4.78 -29.61 -11.65
N ASP A 234 3.84 -30.48 -11.28
CA ASP A 234 3.92 -31.92 -11.50
C ASP A 234 5.21 -32.48 -10.87
N THR A 235 5.53 -32.00 -9.66
CA THR A 235 6.79 -32.34 -8.99
C THR A 235 6.74 -33.71 -8.37
N THR A 236 7.84 -34.46 -8.47
CA THR A 236 8.02 -35.74 -7.80
C THR A 236 9.25 -35.71 -6.89
N GLY A 237 9.23 -36.57 -5.87
CA GLY A 237 10.29 -36.63 -4.86
C GLY A 237 10.40 -35.36 -4.01
N THR A 238 11.51 -35.19 -3.30
CA THR A 238 11.76 -34.01 -2.45
C THR A 238 12.98 -33.28 -2.97
N TRP A 239 12.80 -32.01 -3.34
CA TRP A 239 13.85 -31.11 -3.78
C TRP A 239 14.54 -30.44 -2.58
N ALA A 240 15.86 -30.55 -2.48
CA ALA A 240 16.67 -30.11 -1.35
C ALA A 240 17.78 -29.15 -1.77
N ASN A 241 18.28 -28.39 -0.80
CA ASN A 241 19.39 -27.49 -1.02
C ASN A 241 20.61 -28.24 -1.60
N ASN A 242 21.22 -27.69 -2.65
CA ASN A 242 22.29 -28.28 -3.47
C ASN A 242 21.87 -29.40 -4.43
N ASP A 243 20.58 -29.64 -4.65
CA ASP A 243 20.15 -30.53 -5.73
C ASP A 243 20.47 -29.91 -7.10
N ASN A 244 20.98 -30.73 -8.01
CA ASN A 244 21.26 -30.29 -9.38
C ASN A 244 19.95 -30.13 -10.16
N ILE A 245 19.93 -29.20 -11.12
CA ILE A 245 18.78 -28.97 -11.98
C ILE A 245 19.22 -29.22 -13.42
N TYR A 246 18.88 -30.40 -13.94
CA TYR A 246 19.13 -30.77 -15.33
C TYR A 246 17.91 -30.46 -16.20
N VAL A 247 18.11 -29.80 -17.34
CA VAL A 247 17.07 -29.58 -18.35
C VAL A 247 17.14 -30.67 -19.40
N ARG A 248 16.00 -31.30 -19.71
CA ARG A 248 15.91 -32.29 -20.78
C ARG A 248 15.92 -31.61 -22.16
N LYS A 249 16.90 -31.96 -22.98
CA LYS A 249 17.10 -31.48 -24.35
C LYS A 249 17.18 -32.67 -25.30
N LEU A 250 16.76 -32.45 -26.54
CA LEU A 250 16.91 -33.39 -27.66
C LEU A 250 18.06 -32.90 -28.55
N PRO A 251 19.29 -33.44 -28.39
CA PRO A 251 20.38 -33.18 -29.32
C PRO A 251 20.06 -33.72 -30.71
N TYR A 252 20.52 -33.00 -31.72
CA TYR A 252 20.34 -33.36 -33.13
C TYR A 252 21.61 -33.10 -33.94
N ASP A 253 21.79 -33.89 -34.98
CA ASP A 253 22.79 -33.70 -36.03
C ASP A 253 22.12 -33.78 -37.42
N ASN A 254 22.93 -33.67 -38.48
CA ASN A 254 22.45 -33.78 -39.87
C ASN A 254 21.26 -32.87 -40.19
N LEU A 255 21.21 -31.66 -39.60
CA LEU A 255 20.16 -30.68 -39.90
C LEU A 255 20.14 -30.39 -41.40
N GLN A 256 18.95 -30.51 -41.98
CA GLN A 256 18.69 -30.24 -43.38
C GLN A 256 18.70 -28.72 -43.64
N SER A 257 18.29 -28.27 -44.83
CA SER A 257 18.30 -26.85 -45.21
C SER A 257 17.28 -25.97 -44.48
N THR A 258 16.59 -26.50 -43.47
CA THR A 258 15.53 -25.85 -42.69
C THR A 258 15.85 -25.90 -41.20
N SER A 259 15.64 -24.79 -40.49
CA SER A 259 15.86 -24.69 -39.05
C SER A 259 14.57 -24.94 -38.25
N PHE A 260 14.70 -25.56 -37.08
CA PHE A 260 13.61 -25.61 -36.10
C PHE A 260 13.19 -24.21 -35.65
N LYS A 261 11.89 -24.06 -35.36
CA LYS A 261 11.30 -22.84 -34.80
C LYS A 261 10.57 -23.17 -33.51
N ILE A 262 10.52 -22.18 -32.62
CA ILE A 262 9.66 -22.27 -31.44
C ILE A 262 8.22 -22.50 -31.88
N GLY A 263 7.58 -23.51 -31.31
CA GLY A 263 6.23 -23.93 -31.65
C GLY A 263 6.13 -25.07 -32.64
N ASP A 264 7.21 -25.45 -33.33
CA ASP A 264 7.21 -26.61 -34.22
C ASP A 264 6.85 -27.88 -33.44
N LYS A 265 5.92 -28.67 -33.98
CA LYS A 265 5.61 -30.01 -33.46
C LYS A 265 6.56 -31.00 -34.11
N VAL A 266 7.42 -31.63 -33.33
CA VAL A 266 8.34 -32.66 -33.81
C VAL A 266 7.83 -34.06 -33.49
N VAL A 267 8.14 -35.02 -34.35
CA VAL A 267 7.75 -36.42 -34.24
C VAL A 267 8.92 -37.30 -34.66
N GLY A 268 9.23 -38.33 -33.87
CA GLY A 268 10.23 -39.34 -34.18
C GLY A 268 9.76 -40.22 -35.33
N GLY A 269 10.59 -40.35 -36.36
CA GLY A 269 10.25 -41.12 -37.55
C GLY A 269 10.08 -42.61 -37.31
N THR A 270 10.74 -43.14 -36.27
CA THR A 270 10.69 -44.56 -35.89
C THR A 270 9.88 -44.76 -34.61
N SER A 271 10.15 -43.96 -33.58
CA SER A 271 9.51 -44.10 -32.27
C SER A 271 8.06 -43.60 -32.27
N GLY A 272 7.73 -42.63 -33.14
CA GLY A 272 6.45 -41.94 -33.13
C GLY A 272 6.27 -41.00 -31.93
N TYR A 273 7.25 -40.89 -31.03
CA TYR A 273 7.20 -39.94 -29.93
C TYR A 273 7.21 -38.51 -30.46
N SER A 274 6.55 -37.62 -29.75
CA SER A 274 6.37 -36.25 -30.21
C SER A 274 6.60 -35.26 -29.11
N GLY A 275 6.81 -34.01 -29.48
CA GLY A 275 6.94 -32.89 -28.56
C GLY A 275 6.85 -31.56 -29.30
N LYS A 276 6.68 -30.47 -28.56
CA LYS A 276 6.65 -29.11 -29.12
C LYS A 276 7.94 -28.38 -28.78
N VAL A 277 8.58 -27.79 -29.78
CA VAL A 277 9.83 -27.03 -29.59
C VAL A 277 9.57 -25.77 -28.78
N ILE A 278 10.27 -25.61 -27.66
CA ILE A 278 10.20 -24.43 -26.78
C ILE A 278 11.52 -23.68 -26.63
N ASN A 279 12.63 -24.29 -27.06
CA ASN A 279 13.93 -23.63 -27.19
C ASN A 279 14.74 -24.30 -28.32
N VAL A 280 15.57 -23.52 -29.01
CA VAL A 280 16.48 -24.01 -30.07
C VAL A 280 17.87 -23.46 -29.81
N GLU A 281 18.85 -24.35 -29.70
CA GLU A 281 20.25 -24.05 -29.41
C GLU A 281 21.14 -24.66 -30.50
N ALA A 282 21.46 -23.88 -31.54
CA ALA A 282 22.34 -24.34 -32.61
C ALA A 282 23.81 -24.28 -32.16
N SER A 283 24.53 -25.40 -32.24
CA SER A 283 25.98 -25.46 -32.01
C SER A 283 26.77 -25.26 -33.31
N SER A 284 26.17 -25.63 -34.45
CA SER A 284 26.71 -25.42 -35.80
C SER A 284 25.58 -25.23 -36.83
N SER A 285 25.91 -25.23 -38.13
CA SER A 285 24.90 -25.23 -39.19
C SER A 285 24.17 -26.57 -39.35
N THR A 286 24.69 -27.65 -38.79
CA THR A 286 24.17 -29.01 -38.95
C THR A 286 23.79 -29.70 -37.64
N GLU A 287 24.20 -29.14 -36.50
CA GLU A 287 24.05 -29.75 -35.17
C GLU A 287 23.51 -28.74 -34.15
N GLY A 288 22.89 -29.26 -33.10
CA GLY A 288 22.41 -28.46 -31.98
C GLY A 288 21.55 -29.24 -31.02
N LYS A 289 20.76 -28.53 -30.23
CA LYS A 289 19.82 -29.08 -29.25
C LYS A 289 18.50 -28.34 -29.35
N ILE A 290 17.40 -29.06 -29.17
CA ILE A 290 16.07 -28.46 -28.98
C ILE A 290 15.51 -28.87 -27.62
N THR A 291 14.82 -27.97 -26.94
CA THR A 291 14.05 -28.33 -25.73
C THR A 291 12.61 -28.56 -26.12
N LEU A 292 12.02 -29.66 -25.65
CA LEU A 292 10.66 -30.07 -25.99
C LEU A 292 9.72 -29.98 -24.78
N GLN A 293 8.57 -29.36 -24.99
CA GLN A 293 7.42 -29.43 -24.09
C GLN A 293 6.54 -30.63 -24.46
N ASN A 294 5.89 -31.23 -23.45
CA ASN A 294 4.93 -32.34 -23.58
C ASN A 294 5.47 -33.51 -24.43
N GLN A 295 6.75 -33.83 -24.22
CA GLN A 295 7.39 -34.95 -24.89
C GLN A 295 6.75 -36.27 -24.44
N THR A 296 6.21 -37.05 -25.38
CA THR A 296 5.41 -38.26 -25.08
C THR A 296 6.22 -39.51 -24.79
N GLY A 297 7.54 -39.48 -25.00
CA GLY A 297 8.47 -40.58 -24.74
C GLY A 297 9.91 -40.22 -25.11
N ILE A 298 10.83 -41.16 -24.99
CA ILE A 298 12.26 -40.93 -25.23
C ILE A 298 12.60 -41.23 -26.69
N PHE A 299 13.10 -40.23 -27.42
CA PHE A 299 13.59 -40.40 -28.78
C PHE A 299 14.81 -41.33 -28.79
N THR A 300 14.95 -42.15 -29.83
CA THR A 300 16.07 -43.08 -29.97
C THR A 300 17.18 -42.49 -30.82
N ASN A 301 18.44 -42.81 -30.51
CA ASN A 301 19.60 -42.39 -31.32
C ASN A 301 19.42 -42.77 -32.80
N ASP A 302 19.89 -41.90 -33.69
CA ASP A 302 19.84 -42.02 -35.16
C ASP A 302 18.41 -42.06 -35.76
N GLU A 303 17.37 -41.74 -34.99
CA GLU A 303 16.04 -41.62 -35.57
C GLU A 303 15.79 -40.25 -36.20
N GLN A 304 14.94 -40.21 -37.23
CA GLN A 304 14.58 -38.96 -37.90
C GLN A 304 13.70 -38.07 -37.01
N ILE A 305 14.10 -36.83 -36.80
CA ILE A 305 13.23 -35.77 -36.29
C ILE A 305 12.44 -35.20 -37.46
N ARG A 306 11.12 -35.40 -37.45
CA ARG A 306 10.22 -34.85 -38.46
C ARG A 306 9.38 -33.72 -37.87
N VAL A 307 9.29 -32.58 -38.56
CA VAL A 307 8.37 -31.49 -38.20
C VAL A 307 7.01 -31.75 -38.84
N ARG A 308 5.97 -31.79 -38.01
CA ARG A 308 4.59 -32.00 -38.42
C ARG A 308 4.02 -30.72 -39.03
N THR A 309 3.80 -30.77 -40.34
CA THR A 309 3.10 -29.75 -41.13
C THR A 309 1.86 -30.40 -41.78
N THR A 310 1.48 -30.04 -43.01
CA THR A 310 0.51 -30.82 -43.80
C THR A 310 1.01 -32.24 -44.10
N THR A 311 2.32 -32.41 -44.16
CA THR A 311 3.01 -33.71 -44.25
C THR A 311 4.24 -33.67 -43.36
N ASP A 312 4.46 -34.70 -42.54
CA ASP A 312 5.62 -34.79 -41.65
C ASP A 312 6.92 -34.71 -42.48
N THR A 313 7.71 -33.66 -42.24
CA THR A 313 8.91 -33.34 -43.04
C THR A 313 10.16 -33.60 -42.22
N TYR A 314 11.10 -34.37 -42.76
CA TYR A 314 12.38 -34.67 -42.11
C TYR A 314 13.27 -33.42 -42.01
N TYR A 315 13.77 -33.13 -40.80
CA TYR A 315 14.57 -31.94 -40.50
C TYR A 315 15.99 -32.28 -40.01
N ALA A 316 16.17 -33.30 -39.18
CA ALA A 316 17.45 -33.66 -38.57
C ALA A 316 17.39 -35.10 -38.06
N ASP A 317 18.52 -35.69 -37.71
CA ASP A 317 18.58 -36.97 -36.97
C ASP A 317 18.85 -36.70 -35.48
N VAL A 318 18.37 -37.60 -34.62
CA VAL A 318 18.57 -37.55 -33.17
C VAL A 318 19.99 -38.02 -32.82
N ASP A 319 20.73 -37.21 -32.05
CA ASP A 319 22.13 -37.50 -31.65
C ASP A 319 22.26 -37.74 -30.14
N ILE A 320 21.75 -38.88 -29.66
CA ILE A 320 21.77 -39.31 -28.26
C ILE A 320 22.66 -40.55 -28.10
N ALA A 321 23.98 -40.38 -28.23
CA ALA A 321 24.94 -41.47 -28.09
C ALA A 321 24.97 -42.05 -26.66
N ALA A 322 24.73 -41.22 -25.64
CA ALA A 322 24.57 -41.59 -24.24
C ALA A 322 23.35 -40.90 -23.61
N THR A 323 22.75 -41.51 -22.59
CA THR A 323 21.60 -40.93 -21.88
C THR A 323 21.89 -39.53 -21.33
N ALA A 324 23.11 -39.29 -20.84
CA ALA A 324 23.53 -38.00 -20.30
C ALA A 324 23.53 -36.86 -21.34
N ASP A 325 23.59 -37.17 -22.65
CA ASP A 325 23.58 -36.15 -23.71
C ASP A 325 22.23 -35.43 -23.82
N GLN A 326 21.17 -36.03 -23.28
CA GLN A 326 19.84 -35.43 -23.19
C GLN A 326 19.66 -34.50 -21.98
N TYR A 327 20.56 -34.52 -21.00
CA TYR A 327 20.36 -33.85 -19.71
C TYR A 327 21.50 -32.91 -19.41
N GLU A 328 21.23 -31.61 -19.55
CA GLU A 328 22.24 -30.58 -19.39
C GLU A 328 22.05 -29.83 -18.07
N LEU A 329 23.11 -29.76 -17.26
CA LEU A 329 23.08 -29.06 -15.99
C LEU A 329 22.82 -27.57 -16.28
N ALA A 330 21.69 -27.07 -15.81
CA ALA A 330 21.32 -25.67 -15.99
C ALA A 330 21.61 -24.86 -14.73
N ALA A 331 21.35 -25.41 -13.54
CA ALA A 331 21.54 -24.73 -12.27
C ALA A 331 21.67 -25.71 -11.09
N VAL A 332 21.87 -25.16 -9.89
CA VAL A 332 21.86 -25.91 -8.61
C VAL A 332 20.89 -25.19 -7.68
N GLN A 333 20.00 -25.94 -7.03
CA GLN A 333 19.08 -25.40 -6.04
C GLN A 333 19.87 -24.77 -4.88
N ASN A 334 19.43 -23.58 -4.45
CA ASN A 334 19.92 -22.91 -3.25
C ASN A 334 18.77 -22.64 -2.26
N GLY A 335 18.99 -22.96 -0.99
CA GLY A 335 18.05 -22.70 0.10
C GLY A 335 16.88 -23.70 0.19
N ALA A 336 15.99 -23.41 1.13
CA ALA A 336 14.75 -24.17 1.31
C ALA A 336 13.76 -23.91 0.16
N LEU A 337 12.99 -24.93 -0.20
CA LEU A 337 11.88 -24.76 -1.13
C LEU A 337 10.70 -24.04 -0.45
N ILE A 338 9.80 -23.53 -1.26
CA ILE A 338 8.51 -22.99 -0.84
C ILE A 338 7.43 -23.91 -1.39
N SER A 339 6.61 -24.48 -0.50
CA SER A 339 5.56 -25.41 -0.89
C SER A 339 4.18 -25.06 -0.35
N ASN A 340 4.00 -23.97 0.40
CA ASN A 340 2.70 -23.64 1.00
C ASN A 340 2.21 -22.23 0.61
N GLN A 341 0.90 -22.10 0.42
CA GLN A 341 0.23 -20.82 0.15
C GLN A 341 -0.70 -20.47 1.32
N LEU A 342 -0.63 -19.23 1.79
CA LEU A 342 -1.46 -18.77 2.90
C LEU A 342 -2.92 -18.65 2.47
N GLN A 343 -3.86 -18.83 3.40
CA GLN A 343 -5.29 -18.59 3.15
C GLN A 343 -5.56 -17.15 2.69
N THR A 344 -4.80 -16.17 3.20
CA THR A 344 -4.87 -14.76 2.79
C THR A 344 -4.42 -14.51 1.36
N GLN A 345 -3.66 -15.44 0.79
CA GLN A 345 -3.26 -15.48 -0.61
C GLN A 345 -4.15 -16.42 -1.43
N GLY A 346 -5.28 -16.87 -0.87
CA GLY A 346 -6.22 -17.80 -1.50
C GLY A 346 -5.75 -19.25 -1.54
N GLY A 347 -4.80 -19.65 -0.69
CA GLY A 347 -4.44 -21.05 -0.48
C GLY A 347 -5.61 -21.83 0.12
N ILE A 348 -5.96 -22.95 -0.51
CA ILE A 348 -7.11 -23.79 -0.13
C ILE A 348 -6.71 -25.15 0.48
N TYR A 349 -5.45 -25.55 0.31
CA TYR A 349 -4.90 -26.81 0.78
C TYR A 349 -4.30 -26.71 2.18
N ASN A 350 -3.85 -27.84 2.73
CA ASN A 350 -3.07 -27.87 3.96
C ASN A 350 -1.79 -27.01 3.89
N ALA A 351 -1.10 -26.83 5.03
CA ALA A 351 0.00 -25.87 5.21
C ALA A 351 1.31 -26.34 4.56
N THR A 352 1.20 -27.26 3.60
CA THR A 352 2.32 -27.90 2.93
C THR A 352 2.20 -27.88 1.41
N SER A 353 1.10 -27.33 0.86
CA SER A 353 0.77 -27.35 -0.57
C SER A 353 0.48 -25.95 -1.15
N LEU A 354 0.91 -25.72 -2.40
CA LEU A 354 0.64 -24.50 -3.18
C LEU A 354 -0.60 -24.72 -4.04
N ASN A 355 -1.29 -23.65 -4.45
CA ASN A 355 -2.34 -23.82 -5.45
C ASN A 355 -1.75 -24.32 -6.79
N ILE A 356 -2.44 -25.28 -7.40
CA ILE A 356 -2.14 -25.76 -8.75
C ILE A 356 -2.67 -24.72 -9.73
N ILE A 357 -1.77 -24.06 -10.47
CA ILE A 357 -2.14 -23.06 -11.48
C ILE A 357 -1.66 -23.54 -12.84
N ARG A 358 -2.46 -23.38 -13.89
CA ARG A 358 -2.15 -23.78 -15.27
C ARG A 358 -2.30 -22.60 -16.21
N ASP A 359 -1.61 -22.62 -17.35
CA ASP A 359 -1.88 -21.61 -18.38
C ASP A 359 -3.19 -21.91 -19.13
N SER A 360 -3.86 -20.86 -19.60
CA SER A 360 -5.10 -21.00 -20.37
C SER A 360 -4.92 -21.84 -21.64
N ASN A 361 -3.70 -21.87 -22.19
CA ASN A 361 -3.36 -22.73 -23.33
C ASN A 361 -3.30 -24.22 -22.98
N SER A 362 -2.90 -24.61 -21.75
CA SER A 362 -2.99 -26.01 -21.34
C SER A 362 -4.44 -26.46 -21.19
N LEU A 363 -5.31 -25.61 -20.63
CA LEU A 363 -6.74 -25.90 -20.59
C LEU A 363 -7.30 -26.07 -22.01
N TYR A 364 -6.97 -25.14 -22.92
CA TYR A 364 -7.36 -25.28 -24.33
C TYR A 364 -6.92 -26.61 -24.92
N THR A 365 -5.65 -26.98 -24.74
CA THR A 365 -5.08 -28.21 -25.30
C THR A 365 -5.77 -29.44 -24.73
N PHE A 366 -6.00 -29.48 -23.41
CA PHE A 366 -6.74 -30.55 -22.74
C PHE A 366 -8.16 -30.71 -23.29
N LEU A 367 -8.88 -29.61 -23.49
CA LEU A 367 -10.22 -29.65 -24.06
C LEU A 367 -10.20 -30.16 -25.50
N GLN A 368 -9.21 -29.75 -26.31
CA GLN A 368 -9.08 -30.30 -27.67
C GLN A 368 -8.81 -31.81 -27.64
N ASP A 369 -7.89 -32.27 -26.79
CA ASP A 369 -7.55 -33.70 -26.69
C ASP A 369 -8.76 -34.51 -26.16
N THR A 370 -9.49 -33.98 -25.18
CA THR A 370 -10.68 -34.63 -24.59
C THR A 370 -11.80 -34.79 -25.62
N LEU A 371 -12.02 -33.80 -26.50
CA LEU A 371 -13.05 -33.85 -27.53
C LEU A 371 -12.59 -34.50 -28.86
N ASP A 372 -11.29 -34.81 -29.01
CA ASP A 372 -10.78 -35.63 -30.12
C ASP A 372 -10.98 -37.14 -29.86
N GLU A 373 -11.35 -37.52 -28.63
CA GLU A 373 -11.68 -38.90 -28.29
C GLU A 373 -12.93 -39.38 -29.05
N LEU A 374 -12.91 -40.64 -29.52
CA LEU A 374 -13.96 -41.21 -30.38
C LEU A 374 -15.39 -41.06 -29.81
N GLY A 375 -15.51 -41.05 -28.48
CA GLY A 375 -16.79 -40.95 -27.79
C GLY A 375 -17.33 -39.53 -27.62
N ALA A 376 -16.54 -38.51 -27.95
CA ALA A 376 -16.88 -37.09 -27.83
C ALA A 376 -16.96 -36.38 -29.19
N LEU A 377 -16.87 -37.12 -30.30
CA LEU A 377 -16.88 -36.57 -31.66
C LEU A 377 -18.24 -35.94 -32.06
N ASP A 378 -19.32 -36.28 -31.36
CA ASP A 378 -20.65 -35.70 -31.51
C ASP A 378 -20.92 -34.51 -30.57
N ASP A 379 -20.00 -34.22 -29.64
CA ASP A 379 -20.07 -33.06 -28.77
C ASP A 379 -19.52 -31.80 -29.45
N GLU A 380 -20.10 -30.65 -29.11
CA GLU A 380 -19.65 -29.36 -29.64
C GLU A 380 -18.39 -28.88 -28.91
N ILE A 381 -17.39 -28.40 -29.67
CA ILE A 381 -16.14 -27.87 -29.11
C ILE A 381 -16.41 -26.72 -28.12
N PRO A 382 -15.80 -26.72 -26.91
CA PRO A 382 -16.09 -25.73 -25.88
C PRO A 382 -15.38 -24.38 -26.08
N MET A 383 -14.19 -24.39 -26.66
CA MET A 383 -13.33 -23.21 -26.68
C MET A 383 -12.58 -23.10 -28.00
N THR A 384 -12.37 -21.86 -28.45
CA THR A 384 -11.53 -21.51 -29.60
C THR A 384 -10.39 -20.61 -29.17
N ALA A 385 -9.25 -20.69 -29.85
CA ALA A 385 -8.10 -19.81 -29.63
C ALA A 385 -7.93 -18.86 -30.81
N GLN A 386 -8.00 -17.54 -30.56
CA GLN A 386 -7.74 -16.53 -31.60
C GLN A 386 -6.24 -16.25 -31.74
N VAL A 387 -5.57 -16.09 -30.61
CA VAL A 387 -4.12 -15.87 -30.52
C VAL A 387 -3.60 -16.68 -29.34
N ALA A 388 -2.66 -17.60 -29.64
CA ALA A 388 -2.09 -18.48 -28.62
C ALA A 388 -1.54 -17.68 -27.43
N LEU A 389 -1.85 -18.13 -26.21
CA LEU A 389 -1.47 -17.49 -24.93
C LEU A 389 -1.99 -16.07 -24.70
N GLN A 390 -2.88 -15.55 -25.55
CA GLN A 390 -3.38 -14.17 -25.42
C GLN A 390 -4.90 -14.08 -25.30
N GLN A 391 -5.64 -14.80 -26.15
CA GLN A 391 -7.10 -14.70 -26.17
C GLN A 391 -7.74 -16.01 -26.59
N PHE A 392 -8.70 -16.44 -25.76
CA PHE A 392 -9.55 -17.60 -25.97
C PHE A 392 -11.02 -17.19 -25.86
N THR A 393 -11.90 -17.92 -26.55
CA THR A 393 -13.35 -17.69 -26.47
C THR A 393 -14.09 -18.98 -26.24
N LEU A 394 -14.90 -19.00 -25.18
CA LEU A 394 -15.89 -20.05 -24.93
C LEU A 394 -17.02 -19.92 -25.95
N VAL A 395 -17.34 -21.03 -26.61
CA VAL A 395 -18.31 -21.09 -27.71
C VAL A 395 -19.36 -22.17 -27.43
N ASN A 396 -20.38 -22.26 -28.28
CA ASN A 396 -21.37 -23.35 -28.28
C ASN A 396 -22.07 -23.55 -26.92
N GLY A 397 -22.31 -22.46 -26.19
CA GLY A 397 -23.00 -22.49 -24.91
C GLY A 397 -22.13 -22.87 -23.72
N TRP A 398 -20.90 -23.37 -23.91
CA TRP A 398 -20.03 -23.81 -22.83
C TRP A 398 -19.64 -22.69 -21.86
N LYS A 399 -19.40 -23.06 -20.59
CA LYS A 399 -19.13 -22.15 -19.47
C LYS A 399 -18.06 -22.68 -18.54
N ILE A 400 -17.37 -21.75 -17.87
CA ILE A 400 -16.45 -22.02 -16.76
C ILE A 400 -16.96 -21.21 -15.56
N PRO A 401 -17.13 -21.81 -14.36
CA PRO A 401 -17.50 -21.07 -13.15
C PRO A 401 -16.47 -20.00 -12.77
N ASP A 402 -16.93 -18.87 -12.23
CA ASP A 402 -16.08 -17.70 -11.93
C ASP A 402 -14.85 -18.03 -11.06
N LEU A 403 -15.00 -18.91 -10.07
CA LEU A 403 -13.90 -19.28 -9.17
C LEU A 403 -12.83 -20.15 -9.84
N ALA A 404 -13.15 -20.89 -10.90
CA ALA A 404 -12.18 -21.75 -11.58
C ALA A 404 -11.07 -20.95 -12.30
N TYR A 405 -11.35 -19.70 -12.68
CA TYR A 405 -10.38 -18.82 -13.33
C TYR A 405 -9.17 -18.47 -12.45
N ARG A 406 -9.26 -18.65 -11.13
CA ARG A 406 -8.14 -18.41 -10.21
C ARG A 406 -6.98 -19.40 -10.36
N PHE A 407 -7.26 -20.55 -10.97
CA PHE A 407 -6.27 -21.59 -11.28
C PHE A 407 -5.75 -21.48 -12.71
N LEU A 408 -6.10 -20.40 -13.41
CA LEU A 408 -5.60 -20.09 -14.74
C LEU A 408 -4.69 -18.86 -14.73
N GLU A 409 -3.66 -18.90 -15.57
CA GLU A 409 -2.79 -17.78 -15.90
C GLU A 409 -2.61 -17.66 -17.42
N SER A 410 -1.91 -16.62 -17.89
CA SER A 410 -1.48 -16.45 -19.28
C SER A 410 -2.62 -16.58 -20.32
N GLY A 411 -3.22 -15.45 -20.67
CA GLY A 411 -4.24 -15.34 -21.71
C GLY A 411 -5.62 -15.00 -21.16
N SER A 412 -6.32 -14.11 -21.86
CA SER A 412 -7.70 -13.74 -21.53
C SER A 412 -8.70 -14.77 -22.02
N ILE A 413 -9.84 -14.85 -21.34
CA ILE A 413 -10.96 -15.72 -21.72
C ILE A 413 -12.23 -14.88 -21.73
N GLN A 414 -13.04 -15.04 -22.77
CA GLN A 414 -14.36 -14.41 -22.89
C GLN A 414 -15.37 -15.45 -23.37
N ASP A 415 -16.66 -15.18 -23.21
CA ASP A 415 -17.69 -15.95 -23.91
C ASP A 415 -17.97 -15.38 -25.31
N SER A 416 -18.61 -16.19 -26.17
CA SER A 416 -18.91 -15.82 -27.55
C SER A 416 -19.90 -14.65 -27.68
N ALA A 417 -20.69 -14.39 -26.65
CA ALA A 417 -21.62 -13.27 -26.59
C ALA A 417 -20.95 -11.97 -26.11
N LEU A 418 -19.73 -12.06 -25.58
CA LEU A 418 -19.00 -11.00 -24.90
C LEU A 418 -19.73 -10.48 -23.66
N ASP A 419 -20.53 -11.30 -23.00
CA ASP A 419 -21.27 -10.95 -21.79
C ASP A 419 -20.41 -11.11 -20.54
N ASN A 420 -19.51 -12.10 -20.56
CA ASN A 420 -18.49 -12.29 -19.54
C ASN A 420 -17.08 -12.24 -20.15
N ILE A 421 -16.21 -11.44 -19.54
CA ILE A 421 -14.83 -11.23 -19.99
C ILE A 421 -13.90 -11.24 -18.79
N TRP A 422 -12.88 -12.10 -18.86
CA TRP A 422 -11.74 -12.15 -17.94
C TRP A 422 -10.49 -11.66 -18.66
N THR A 423 -10.03 -10.48 -18.28
CA THR A 423 -8.79 -9.90 -18.81
C THR A 423 -7.60 -10.48 -18.04
N ASN A 424 -6.51 -10.76 -18.76
CA ASN A 424 -5.28 -11.23 -18.12
C ASN A 424 -4.39 -10.04 -17.76
N PHE A 425 -4.04 -9.90 -16.48
CA PHE A 425 -3.18 -8.83 -15.98
C PHE A 425 -1.80 -9.38 -15.61
N GLN A 426 -0.76 -8.85 -16.25
CA GLN A 426 0.61 -9.30 -16.08
C GLN A 426 1.50 -8.16 -15.62
N SER A 427 2.05 -8.29 -14.41
CA SER A 427 3.00 -7.29 -13.89
C SER A 427 4.39 -7.45 -14.51
N LEU A 428 5.05 -6.30 -14.72
CA LEU A 428 6.41 -6.21 -15.24
C LEU A 428 7.09 -4.96 -14.67
N GLY A 429 8.42 -4.90 -14.78
CA GLY A 429 9.23 -3.76 -14.34
C GLY A 429 10.18 -4.12 -13.20
N SER A 430 10.87 -3.11 -12.68
CA SER A 430 11.88 -3.28 -11.63
C SER A 430 11.24 -3.05 -10.27
N VAL A 431 10.93 -4.13 -9.56
CA VAL A 431 10.24 -4.09 -8.27
C VAL A 431 11.20 -4.51 -7.16
N GLU A 432 11.35 -3.64 -6.16
CA GLU A 432 12.19 -3.89 -4.98
C GLU A 432 11.76 -5.15 -4.24
N GLY A 433 12.74 -5.95 -3.83
CA GLY A 433 12.52 -7.29 -3.25
C GLY A 433 12.31 -8.39 -4.30
N ILE A 434 12.04 -8.05 -5.56
CA ILE A 434 12.11 -8.99 -6.68
C ILE A 434 13.44 -8.75 -7.41
N GLY A 435 14.50 -9.33 -6.86
CA GLY A 435 15.82 -9.27 -7.46
C GLY A 435 15.89 -10.07 -8.77
N ASN A 436 16.84 -9.70 -9.62
CA ASN A 436 17.20 -10.51 -10.79
C ASN A 436 17.99 -11.78 -10.39
N THR A 437 18.21 -12.03 -9.09
CA THR A 437 19.17 -13.02 -8.57
C THR A 437 18.59 -14.09 -7.62
N VAL A 438 17.63 -13.84 -6.75
CA VAL A 438 17.04 -14.91 -5.90
C VAL A 438 15.64 -14.46 -5.47
N TYR A 439 14.68 -15.38 -5.31
CA TYR A 439 13.40 -15.15 -4.59
C TYR A 439 13.61 -14.62 -3.16
N ALA A 440 14.81 -14.77 -2.57
CA ALA A 440 15.11 -14.33 -1.22
C ALA A 440 16.46 -13.59 -1.16
N ALA A 441 16.41 -12.26 -1.31
CA ALA A 441 17.24 -11.39 -0.46
C ALA A 441 16.37 -10.69 0.61
N THR A 442 15.06 -10.53 0.35
CA THR A 442 14.06 -10.00 1.27
C THR A 442 12.74 -10.77 1.13
N THR A 443 12.62 -11.90 1.81
CA THR A 443 11.32 -12.55 2.01
C THR A 443 10.63 -11.88 3.20
N PRO A 444 9.36 -11.42 3.08
CA PRO A 444 8.47 -11.77 1.98
C PRO A 444 8.62 -10.83 0.80
N LEU A 445 8.44 -11.43 -0.36
CA LEU A 445 8.30 -10.73 -1.63
C LEU A 445 7.21 -9.65 -1.57
N PRO A 446 7.30 -8.63 -2.43
CA PRO A 446 6.30 -7.58 -2.48
C PRO A 446 4.92 -8.12 -2.80
N GLN A 447 3.91 -7.60 -2.11
CA GLN A 447 2.53 -8.00 -2.26
C GLN A 447 1.83 -7.03 -3.20
N PHE A 448 1.46 -7.57 -4.36
CA PHE A 448 0.58 -6.89 -5.30
C PHE A 448 -0.86 -7.13 -4.89
N TYR A 449 -1.67 -6.08 -4.99
CA TYR A 449 -3.11 -6.18 -4.80
C TYR A 449 -3.84 -5.42 -5.89
N ILE A 450 -5.06 -5.86 -6.16
CA ILE A 450 -5.88 -5.35 -7.26
C ILE A 450 -7.13 -4.72 -6.66
N GLU A 451 -7.42 -3.50 -7.07
CA GLU A 451 -8.66 -2.80 -6.77
C GLU A 451 -9.54 -2.77 -8.01
N GLN A 452 -10.82 -3.02 -7.76
CA GLN A 452 -11.89 -2.87 -8.73
C GLN A 452 -13.18 -2.52 -7.97
N ASP A 453 -13.91 -1.53 -8.47
CA ASP A 453 -15.19 -1.08 -7.90
C ASP A 453 -15.08 -0.58 -6.44
N GLY A 454 -13.98 0.09 -6.12
CA GLY A 454 -13.73 0.67 -4.79
C GLY A 454 -13.34 -0.35 -3.71
N SER A 455 -13.17 -1.63 -4.08
CA SER A 455 -12.77 -2.70 -3.18
C SER A 455 -11.52 -3.41 -3.68
N VAL A 456 -10.70 -3.88 -2.74
CA VAL A 456 -9.62 -4.82 -3.06
C VAL A 456 -10.22 -6.18 -3.34
N ILE A 457 -9.86 -6.76 -4.49
CA ILE A 457 -10.20 -8.14 -4.84
C ILE A 457 -9.40 -9.07 -3.93
N SER A 458 -10.05 -10.08 -3.35
CA SER A 458 -9.38 -11.10 -2.55
C SER A 458 -8.28 -11.75 -3.38
N SER A 459 -7.04 -11.69 -2.91
CA SER A 459 -5.90 -12.26 -3.62
C SER A 459 -5.96 -13.79 -3.59
N TRP A 460 -5.85 -14.42 -4.75
CA TRP A 460 -5.60 -15.86 -4.90
C TRP A 460 -4.22 -16.18 -5.49
N TRP A 461 -3.46 -15.12 -5.76
CA TRP A 461 -2.10 -15.18 -6.27
C TRP A 461 -1.10 -15.08 -5.12
N TYR A 462 0.06 -15.67 -5.36
CA TYR A 462 1.19 -15.63 -4.45
C TYR A 462 1.89 -14.26 -4.47
N TYR A 463 2.78 -14.02 -3.50
CA TYR A 463 3.59 -12.79 -3.48
C TYR A 463 4.51 -12.70 -4.70
N GLY A 464 4.90 -11.47 -5.08
CA GLY A 464 5.70 -11.20 -6.27
C GLY A 464 4.87 -10.91 -7.53
N HIS A 465 5.51 -11.00 -8.70
CA HIS A 465 4.87 -10.67 -9.97
C HIS A 465 3.63 -11.52 -10.26
N ILE A 466 2.50 -10.83 -10.49
CA ILE A 466 1.22 -11.43 -10.86
C ILE A 466 1.13 -11.73 -12.37
N ASP A 467 0.46 -12.85 -12.67
CA ASP A 467 -0.11 -13.24 -13.96
C ASP A 467 -1.46 -13.89 -13.65
N VAL A 468 -2.55 -13.12 -13.75
CA VAL A 468 -3.87 -13.53 -13.25
C VAL A 468 -4.99 -13.10 -14.20
N LEU A 469 -6.10 -13.83 -14.19
CA LEU A 469 -7.31 -13.49 -14.92
C LEU A 469 -8.30 -12.80 -13.97
N VAL A 470 -8.69 -11.56 -14.27
CA VAL A 470 -9.68 -10.81 -13.48
C VAL A 470 -10.89 -10.52 -14.34
N LYS A 471 -12.09 -10.77 -13.80
CA LYS A 471 -13.36 -10.50 -14.48
C LYS A 471 -13.56 -8.99 -14.61
N VAL A 472 -13.77 -8.50 -15.82
CA VAL A 472 -14.00 -7.07 -16.12
C VAL A 472 -15.39 -6.81 -16.67
N LYS A 473 -16.07 -7.85 -17.14
CA LYS A 473 -17.46 -7.82 -17.59
C LYS A 473 -18.19 -9.06 -17.11
N THR A 474 -19.43 -8.91 -16.66
CA THR A 474 -20.22 -10.01 -16.11
C THR A 474 -21.71 -9.89 -16.45
N ASN A 475 -22.35 -11.01 -16.76
CA ASN A 475 -23.82 -11.17 -16.68
C ASN A 475 -24.24 -12.23 -15.63
N SER A 476 -23.27 -12.72 -14.85
CA SER A 476 -23.39 -13.85 -13.93
C SER A 476 -22.97 -13.50 -12.50
N ASN A 477 -22.93 -12.21 -12.18
CA ASN A 477 -22.76 -11.71 -10.82
C ASN A 477 -24.01 -10.87 -10.46
N PRO A 478 -24.73 -11.19 -9.36
CA PRO A 478 -25.95 -10.49 -9.00
C PRO A 478 -25.71 -9.00 -8.68
N GLU A 479 -24.53 -8.63 -8.20
CA GLU A 479 -24.20 -7.24 -7.83
C GLU A 479 -24.30 -6.25 -9.02
N TYR A 480 -24.07 -6.72 -10.25
CA TYR A 480 -23.91 -5.87 -11.43
C TYR A 480 -25.12 -5.84 -12.38
N SER A 481 -26.28 -6.34 -11.91
CA SER A 481 -27.59 -6.36 -12.58
C SER A 481 -27.70 -7.23 -13.86
N ALA A 482 -28.85 -7.92 -13.96
CA ALA A 482 -29.21 -8.94 -14.94
C ALA A 482 -29.49 -8.40 -16.35
N VAL A 483 -28.56 -7.64 -16.94
CA VAL A 483 -28.64 -7.34 -18.37
C VAL A 483 -28.11 -8.54 -19.13
N ALA A 484 -28.92 -9.11 -20.03
CA ALA A 484 -28.51 -10.26 -20.84
C ALA A 484 -27.17 -10.02 -21.58
N THR A 485 -26.86 -8.77 -21.91
CA THR A 485 -25.64 -8.36 -22.63
C THR A 485 -24.39 -8.16 -21.75
N GLY A 486 -24.49 -8.41 -20.44
CA GLY A 486 -23.44 -8.18 -19.44
C GLY A 486 -23.13 -6.70 -19.14
N ALA A 487 -22.67 -6.45 -17.92
CA ALA A 487 -22.26 -5.13 -17.43
C ALA A 487 -20.74 -5.08 -17.23
N LEU A 488 -20.12 -3.93 -17.53
CA LEU A 488 -18.72 -3.69 -17.20
C LEU A 488 -18.60 -3.44 -15.70
N ILE A 489 -17.72 -4.19 -15.05
CA ILE A 489 -17.38 -4.00 -13.65
C ILE A 489 -16.46 -2.78 -13.55
N ASN A 490 -16.82 -1.79 -12.73
CA ASN A 490 -16.07 -0.53 -12.58
C ASN A 490 -15.75 0.16 -13.93
N SER A 491 -16.69 0.12 -14.89
CA SER A 491 -16.48 0.60 -16.26
C SER A 491 -15.28 -0.04 -16.99
N GLY A 492 -14.88 -1.26 -16.59
CA GLY A 492 -13.70 -1.98 -17.10
C GLY A 492 -12.38 -1.51 -16.51
N THR A 493 -12.41 -0.63 -15.50
CA THR A 493 -11.21 -0.06 -14.87
C THR A 493 -10.72 -0.95 -13.73
N VAL A 494 -9.42 -1.22 -13.73
CA VAL A 494 -8.73 -1.97 -12.67
C VAL A 494 -7.47 -1.19 -12.28
N THR A 495 -7.21 -1.06 -10.97
CA THR A 495 -5.98 -0.47 -10.46
C THR A 495 -5.16 -1.52 -9.72
N ILE A 496 -3.92 -1.71 -10.13
CA ILE A 496 -2.98 -2.65 -9.52
C ILE A 496 -1.95 -1.86 -8.73
N PHE A 497 -1.71 -2.26 -7.50
CA PHE A 497 -0.84 -1.55 -6.56
C PHE A 497 0.34 -2.41 -6.11
N ASN A 498 1.46 -1.74 -5.86
CA ASN A 498 2.59 -2.27 -5.10
C ASN A 498 2.99 -1.24 -4.03
N ARG A 499 2.66 -1.56 -2.77
CA ARG A 499 2.83 -0.63 -1.63
C ARG A 499 3.45 -1.29 -0.41
N ASN A 500 4.54 -2.00 -0.62
CA ASN A 500 5.31 -2.58 0.47
C ASN A 500 6.00 -1.51 1.31
N TYR A 501 5.79 -1.57 2.62
CA TYR A 501 6.49 -0.71 3.57
C TYR A 501 8.01 -0.92 3.43
N THR A 502 8.81 0.12 3.71
CA THR A 502 10.25 0.27 3.38
C THR A 502 10.63 0.46 1.91
N HIS A 503 9.68 0.34 0.98
CA HIS A 503 9.91 0.60 -0.44
C HIS A 503 9.19 1.87 -0.91
N THR A 504 9.61 2.42 -2.04
CA THR A 504 8.80 3.39 -2.79
C THR A 504 7.53 2.71 -3.28
N PHE A 505 6.43 3.46 -3.36
CA PHE A 505 5.15 2.92 -3.83
C PHE A 505 4.96 3.16 -5.31
N ASP A 506 4.20 2.27 -5.94
CA ASP A 506 3.71 2.45 -7.31
C ASP A 506 2.32 1.85 -7.48
N HIS A 507 1.60 2.32 -8.50
CA HIS A 507 0.34 1.76 -8.94
C HIS A 507 0.13 2.03 -10.44
N PHE A 508 -0.71 1.21 -11.06
CA PHE A 508 -1.06 1.33 -12.46
C PHE A 508 -2.54 1.07 -12.66
N THR A 509 -3.23 2.06 -13.22
CA THR A 509 -4.64 1.98 -13.59
C THR A 509 -4.77 1.71 -15.08
N THR A 510 -5.61 0.76 -15.46
CA THR A 510 -5.89 0.43 -16.86
C THR A 510 -7.37 0.13 -17.08
N THR A 511 -7.82 0.35 -18.32
CA THR A 511 -9.17 0.03 -18.80
C THR A 511 -9.15 -1.07 -19.88
N THR A 512 -8.06 -1.85 -19.94
CA THR A 512 -7.93 -2.96 -20.89
C THR A 512 -9.03 -4.00 -20.68
N ILE A 513 -9.81 -4.24 -21.74
CA ILE A 513 -10.86 -5.25 -21.77
C ILE A 513 -10.45 -6.33 -22.78
N ALA A 514 -10.33 -7.57 -22.31
CA ALA A 514 -9.77 -8.72 -23.02
C ALA A 514 -8.29 -8.52 -23.43
N GLY A 515 -7.66 -9.63 -23.81
CA GLY A 515 -6.24 -9.70 -24.11
C GLY A 515 -5.34 -9.70 -22.86
N VAL A 516 -4.04 -9.55 -23.11
CA VAL A 516 -3.01 -9.44 -22.07
C VAL A 516 -2.75 -7.96 -21.79
N ALA A 517 -3.00 -7.54 -20.55
CA ALA A 517 -2.78 -6.20 -20.05
C ALA A 517 -1.41 -6.13 -19.35
N PRO A 518 -0.40 -5.47 -19.94
CA PRO A 518 0.88 -5.25 -19.29
C PRO A 518 0.74 -4.18 -18.19
N ILE A 519 1.25 -4.49 -16.99
CA ILE A 519 1.15 -3.65 -15.79
C ILE A 519 2.57 -3.23 -15.37
N PRO A 520 3.09 -2.11 -15.91
CA PRO A 520 4.41 -1.62 -15.57
C PRO A 520 4.39 -1.01 -14.16
N LEU A 521 5.19 -1.58 -13.27
CA LEU A 521 5.38 -1.11 -11.91
C LEU A 521 6.87 -1.03 -11.61
N ALA A 522 7.28 0.03 -10.91
CA ALA A 522 8.65 0.23 -10.50
C ALA A 522 8.72 0.71 -9.04
N THR A 523 9.38 -0.08 -8.20
CA THR A 523 9.64 0.26 -6.79
C THR A 523 11.12 0.08 -6.49
N ALA A 524 11.61 0.80 -5.48
CA ALA A 524 12.99 0.78 -5.02
C ALA A 524 13.02 0.86 -3.49
N SER A 525 14.13 0.48 -2.87
CA SER A 525 14.35 0.74 -1.44
C SER A 525 14.16 2.22 -1.11
N ASP A 526 13.38 2.52 -0.07
CA ASP A 526 13.11 3.87 0.39
C ASP A 526 13.90 4.18 1.67
N LEU A 527 15.01 4.89 1.49
CA LEU A 527 15.93 5.26 2.57
C LEU A 527 15.30 6.17 3.63
N ASN A 528 14.15 6.79 3.34
CA ASN A 528 13.42 7.66 4.28
C ASN A 528 12.25 6.92 4.96
N ASN A 529 12.16 5.60 4.76
CA ASN A 529 11.12 4.74 5.31
C ASN A 529 11.73 3.42 5.83
N ALA A 530 12.87 3.49 6.52
CA ALA A 530 13.65 2.32 6.89
C ALA A 530 13.34 1.77 8.29
N THR A 531 12.56 2.47 9.12
CA THR A 531 12.29 2.02 10.49
C THR A 531 11.39 0.79 10.46
N GLY A 532 11.61 -0.16 11.39
CA GLY A 532 10.66 -1.26 11.57
C GLY A 532 9.30 -0.72 12.02
N THR A 533 8.23 -1.46 11.74
CA THR A 533 6.90 -1.14 12.31
C THR A 533 6.82 -1.52 13.78
N HIS A 534 7.58 -2.53 14.19
CA HIS A 534 7.57 -3.12 15.53
C HIS A 534 8.98 -3.43 16.01
N ARG A 535 9.13 -3.65 17.31
CA ARG A 535 10.37 -4.08 17.96
C ARG A 535 10.12 -5.16 18.99
N ILE A 536 10.99 -6.17 19.02
CA ILE A 536 11.00 -7.25 20.03
C ILE A 536 12.40 -7.41 20.60
N ASP A 537 12.46 -7.79 21.87
CA ASP A 537 13.66 -8.37 22.46
C ASP A 537 13.59 -9.90 22.36
N TYR A 538 14.75 -10.55 22.23
CA TYR A 538 14.85 -12.01 22.18
C TYR A 538 15.89 -12.55 23.15
N ASP A 539 15.73 -13.82 23.53
CA ASP A 539 16.73 -14.62 24.24
C ASP A 539 16.89 -16.03 23.63
N ASN A 540 17.73 -16.87 24.25
CA ASN A 540 18.01 -18.25 23.83
C ASN A 540 18.45 -18.41 22.36
N GLU A 541 19.20 -17.43 21.83
CA GLU A 541 19.65 -17.52 20.43
C GLU A 541 20.55 -18.74 20.18
N SER A 542 20.29 -19.44 19.07
CA SER A 542 21.02 -20.62 18.62
C SER A 542 21.14 -20.61 17.09
N GLY A 543 22.34 -20.88 16.58
CA GLY A 543 22.63 -20.83 15.13
C GLY A 543 22.78 -19.42 14.57
N GLY A 544 22.75 -18.39 15.42
CA GLY A 544 22.85 -16.97 15.07
C GLY A 544 24.24 -16.48 14.65
N PRO A 545 24.36 -15.19 14.25
CA PRO A 545 23.32 -14.15 14.38
C PRO A 545 22.25 -14.18 13.27
N PHE A 546 21.09 -13.57 13.56
CA PHE A 546 20.13 -13.17 12.52
C PHE A 546 20.75 -12.17 11.51
N VAL A 547 20.11 -11.99 10.35
CA VAL A 547 20.56 -11.14 9.24
C VAL A 547 19.52 -10.06 8.94
N VAL A 548 19.95 -8.79 8.87
CA VAL A 548 19.07 -7.69 8.45
C VAL A 548 18.58 -7.92 7.01
N GLY A 549 17.28 -7.77 6.79
CA GLY A 549 16.60 -8.07 5.53
C GLY A 549 15.98 -9.46 5.47
N GLU A 550 16.32 -10.38 6.39
CA GLU A 550 15.72 -11.71 6.42
C GLU A 550 14.31 -11.73 7.03
N GLU A 551 13.53 -12.74 6.66
CA GLU A 551 12.26 -13.03 7.33
C GLU A 551 12.50 -13.80 8.63
N ILE A 552 11.78 -13.41 9.68
CA ILE A 552 11.56 -14.22 10.87
C ILE A 552 10.14 -14.79 10.84
N VAL A 553 10.02 -16.06 11.20
CA VAL A 553 8.73 -16.77 11.25
C VAL A 553 8.63 -17.55 12.55
N LYS A 554 7.42 -17.78 13.05
CA LYS A 554 7.21 -18.68 14.19
C LYS A 554 7.20 -20.14 13.73
N THR A 555 8.07 -20.96 14.33
CA THR A 555 8.26 -22.37 13.90
C THR A 555 7.72 -23.41 14.87
N THR A 556 7.56 -23.09 16.17
CA THR A 556 7.10 -24.06 17.18
C THR A 556 6.07 -23.47 18.16
N PRO A 557 4.81 -23.98 18.19
CA PRO A 557 4.18 -24.64 17.05
C PRO A 557 4.14 -23.68 15.85
N THR A 558 4.24 -24.22 14.65
CA THR A 558 4.27 -23.41 13.41
C THR A 558 3.00 -22.55 13.32
N ASP A 559 3.18 -21.25 13.12
CA ASP A 559 2.08 -20.29 12.95
C ASP A 559 2.38 -19.39 11.76
N GLU A 560 1.73 -19.67 10.65
CA GLU A 560 1.95 -18.94 9.40
C GLU A 560 1.49 -17.48 9.46
N THR A 561 0.70 -17.12 10.48
CA THR A 561 0.21 -15.76 10.68
C THR A 561 1.20 -14.84 11.38
N LYS A 562 2.31 -15.38 11.92
CA LYS A 562 3.33 -14.62 12.67
C LYS A 562 4.65 -14.57 11.91
N ARG A 563 4.84 -13.47 11.19
CA ARG A 563 5.96 -13.26 10.25
C ARG A 563 6.40 -11.80 10.23
N GLY A 564 7.69 -11.54 10.01
CA GLY A 564 8.19 -10.17 9.85
C GLY A 564 9.57 -10.06 9.19
N ILE A 565 9.87 -8.89 8.61
CA ILE A 565 11.17 -8.54 8.02
C ILE A 565 12.04 -7.82 9.03
N ILE A 566 13.24 -8.34 9.30
CA ILE A 566 14.22 -7.61 10.11
C ILE A 566 14.69 -6.35 9.36
N THR A 567 14.48 -5.17 9.95
CA THR A 567 15.01 -3.89 9.46
C THR A 567 16.23 -3.42 10.22
N ALA A 568 16.38 -3.85 11.49
CA ALA A 568 17.56 -3.60 12.29
C ALA A 568 17.76 -4.70 13.34
N LEU A 569 19.02 -5.00 13.66
CA LEU A 569 19.43 -6.00 14.64
C LEU A 569 20.45 -5.40 15.60
N VAL A 570 20.24 -5.61 16.90
CA VAL A 570 21.24 -5.43 17.96
C VAL A 570 21.49 -6.79 18.60
N ASP A 571 22.56 -7.46 18.21
CA ASP A 571 22.96 -8.77 18.70
C ASP A 571 23.90 -8.65 19.92
N ASN A 572 23.53 -9.30 21.04
CA ASN A 572 24.34 -9.42 22.26
C ASN A 572 24.61 -10.90 22.63
N GLY A 573 24.69 -11.80 21.65
CA GLY A 573 25.11 -13.19 21.79
C GLY A 573 23.95 -14.16 21.95
N LEU A 574 23.42 -14.32 23.17
CA LEU A 574 22.22 -15.16 23.42
C LEU A 574 20.94 -14.33 23.53
N THR A 575 21.09 -13.01 23.58
CA THR A 575 20.01 -12.04 23.74
C THR A 575 20.21 -10.92 22.74
N GLY A 576 19.15 -10.24 22.35
CA GLY A 576 19.26 -9.09 21.46
C GLY A 576 17.93 -8.41 21.22
N GLN A 577 17.94 -7.47 20.28
CA GLN A 577 16.75 -6.73 19.88
C GLN A 577 16.62 -6.73 18.36
N ILE A 578 15.40 -7.01 17.87
CA ILE A 578 15.04 -7.01 16.46
C ILE A 578 13.98 -5.94 16.23
N SER A 579 14.26 -5.01 15.31
CA SER A 579 13.22 -4.15 14.72
C SER A 579 12.75 -4.78 13.41
N TYR A 580 11.45 -4.82 13.17
CA TYR A 580 10.89 -5.50 12.01
C TYR A 580 9.63 -4.87 11.43
N VAL A 581 9.39 -5.12 10.15
CA VAL A 581 8.10 -4.89 9.50
C VAL A 581 7.24 -6.12 9.72
N LEU A 582 6.06 -5.96 10.34
CA LEU A 582 5.10 -7.05 10.49
C LEU A 582 4.49 -7.36 9.11
N THR A 583 4.62 -8.61 8.67
CA THR A 583 4.10 -9.09 7.38
C THR A 583 3.02 -10.14 7.54
N GLY A 584 2.99 -10.80 8.70
CA GLY A 584 1.89 -11.67 9.11
C GLY A 584 0.68 -10.90 9.63
N ALA A 585 -0.44 -11.62 9.82
CA ALA A 585 -1.67 -11.04 10.37
C ALA A 585 -1.61 -10.83 11.90
N ASN A 586 -0.73 -11.54 12.59
CA ASN A 586 -0.59 -11.50 14.05
C ASN A 586 0.84 -11.19 14.46
N ASN A 587 0.97 -10.51 15.59
CA ASN A 587 2.28 -10.22 16.17
C ASN A 587 2.88 -11.43 16.92
N PHE A 588 4.21 -11.43 17.07
CA PHE A 588 4.89 -12.43 17.90
C PHE A 588 4.49 -12.25 19.37
N ALA A 589 4.39 -13.33 20.13
CA ALA A 589 4.12 -13.29 21.56
C ALA A 589 5.35 -13.77 22.34
N ASN A 590 5.39 -13.50 23.64
CA ASN A 590 6.45 -14.02 24.49
C ASN A 590 6.56 -15.54 24.42
N ASN A 591 7.80 -16.03 24.48
CA ASN A 591 8.18 -17.42 24.29
C ASN A 591 7.76 -18.01 22.92
N ASP A 592 7.30 -17.20 21.95
CA ASP A 592 7.24 -17.69 20.59
C ASP A 592 8.67 -17.94 20.11
N GLN A 593 8.93 -19.17 19.65
CA GLN A 593 10.19 -19.50 19.01
C GLN A 593 10.18 -18.97 17.57
N ILE A 594 11.10 -18.06 17.28
CA ILE A 594 11.30 -17.47 15.96
C ILE A 594 12.47 -18.11 15.23
N THR A 595 12.40 -18.19 13.91
CA THR A 595 13.48 -18.71 13.06
C THR A 595 13.72 -17.80 11.85
N GLY A 596 14.97 -17.38 11.68
CA GLY A 596 15.44 -16.62 10.52
C GLY A 596 15.50 -17.52 9.29
N GLN A 597 14.83 -17.14 8.20
CA GLN A 597 14.71 -17.98 7.01
C GLN A 597 16.01 -18.07 6.19
N THR A 598 16.94 -17.12 6.37
CA THR A 598 18.23 -17.12 5.67
C THR A 598 19.34 -17.65 6.56
N SER A 599 19.43 -17.12 7.77
CA SER A 599 20.45 -17.50 8.76
C SER A 599 20.21 -18.89 9.35
N ASN A 600 18.96 -19.36 9.39
CA ASN A 600 18.51 -20.47 10.25
C ASN A 600 18.74 -20.22 11.74
N ALA A 601 18.99 -18.96 12.14
CA ALA A 601 19.07 -18.57 13.54
C ALA A 601 17.72 -18.80 14.21
N THR A 602 17.74 -19.29 15.44
CA THR A 602 16.55 -19.52 16.27
C THR A 602 16.69 -18.75 17.57
N ALA A 603 15.60 -18.18 18.08
CA ALA A 603 15.56 -17.51 19.37
C ALA A 603 14.12 -17.53 19.93
N ASP A 604 13.97 -17.25 21.22
CA ASP A 604 12.67 -17.08 21.86
C ASP A 604 12.41 -15.58 22.07
N VAL A 605 11.19 -15.11 21.77
CA VAL A 605 10.79 -13.73 22.07
C VAL A 605 10.71 -13.54 23.57
N ASN A 606 11.32 -12.46 24.10
CA ASN A 606 11.52 -12.25 25.53
C ASN A 606 10.73 -11.04 26.08
N GLU A 607 9.82 -11.31 27.01
CA GLU A 607 8.80 -10.41 27.62
C GLU A 607 9.29 -9.18 28.39
N ALA A 608 10.60 -8.91 28.47
CA ALA A 608 11.12 -7.78 29.25
C ALA A 608 10.74 -6.40 28.65
N VAL A 609 10.40 -6.34 27.35
CA VAL A 609 9.93 -5.16 26.63
C VAL A 609 8.71 -5.57 25.81
N GLU A 610 7.54 -4.95 26.05
CA GLU A 610 6.35 -5.14 25.22
C GLU A 610 6.68 -4.89 23.75
N ILE A 611 5.97 -5.54 22.82
CA ILE A 611 6.16 -5.28 21.39
C ILE A 611 5.91 -3.80 21.13
N GLU A 612 6.96 -3.06 20.81
CA GLU A 612 6.85 -1.63 20.66
C GLU A 612 6.41 -1.30 19.24
N GLU A 613 5.29 -0.60 19.11
CA GLU A 613 4.79 -0.11 17.82
C GLU A 613 5.52 1.17 17.40
N LEU A 614 6.74 1.01 16.89
CA LEU A 614 7.68 2.09 16.56
C LEU A 614 7.03 3.22 15.74
N VAL A 615 6.36 2.87 14.65
CA VAL A 615 5.78 3.84 13.71
C VAL A 615 4.31 4.11 14.02
N ALA A 616 3.58 3.11 14.55
CA ALA A 616 2.19 3.29 14.95
C ALA A 616 2.03 4.34 16.06
N GLY A 617 2.99 4.40 16.99
CA GLY A 617 3.03 5.41 18.04
C GLY A 617 3.19 6.86 17.55
N TYR A 618 3.52 7.10 16.27
CA TYR A 618 3.54 8.45 15.71
C TYR A 618 2.13 9.02 15.51
N GLY A 619 1.14 8.15 15.30
CA GLY A 619 -0.24 8.54 15.04
C GLY A 619 -0.89 9.38 16.14
N ASP A 620 -0.36 9.30 17.36
CA ASP A 620 -0.85 10.14 18.44
C ASP A 620 -0.45 11.61 18.34
N ARG A 621 0.59 11.90 17.55
CA ARG A 621 1.16 13.23 17.37
C ARG A 621 0.90 13.79 15.98
N ILE A 622 0.83 12.91 14.97
CA ILE A 622 0.68 13.26 13.55
C ILE A 622 -0.76 13.05 13.09
N ILE A 623 -1.43 14.16 12.77
CA ILE A 623 -2.82 14.19 12.33
C ILE A 623 -2.95 14.76 10.93
N ILE A 624 -3.58 14.01 10.04
CA ILE A 624 -3.96 14.45 8.69
C ILE A 624 -5.46 14.81 8.70
N ALA A 625 -5.79 16.05 8.37
CA ALA A 625 -7.15 16.58 8.34
C ALA A 625 -7.47 17.21 6.97
N THR A 626 -8.44 16.65 6.27
CA THR A 626 -9.04 17.17 5.04
C THR A 626 -10.17 18.15 5.39
N VAL A 627 -10.22 19.29 4.71
CA VAL A 627 -11.19 20.35 5.01
C VAL A 627 -12.58 19.93 4.56
N ASP A 628 -13.56 19.98 5.46
CA ASP A 628 -14.98 19.77 5.12
C ASP A 628 -15.77 21.08 5.16
N GLY A 629 -15.43 21.99 6.08
CA GLY A 629 -16.13 23.27 6.16
C GLY A 629 -15.99 23.99 7.49
N TYR A 630 -16.96 24.88 7.76
CA TYR A 630 -17.07 25.55 9.05
C TYR A 630 -18.49 25.54 9.60
N VAL A 631 -18.60 25.67 10.91
CA VAL A 631 -19.88 25.89 11.62
C VAL A 631 -19.83 27.23 12.34
N THR A 632 -20.96 27.92 12.42
CA THR A 632 -21.05 29.19 13.18
C THR A 632 -21.39 28.93 14.64
N TYR A 633 -20.83 29.73 15.54
CA TYR A 633 -21.08 29.62 16.98
C TYR A 633 -21.48 30.97 17.60
N THR A 634 -22.08 30.91 18.79
CA THR A 634 -22.55 32.10 19.54
C THR A 634 -21.81 32.34 20.85
N GLY A 635 -21.03 31.37 21.33
CA GLY A 635 -20.27 31.46 22.56
C GLY A 635 -19.42 30.22 22.81
N GLY A 636 -18.70 30.21 23.93
CA GLY A 636 -17.83 29.10 24.32
C GLY A 636 -16.80 29.48 25.39
N SER A 637 -15.98 28.52 25.81
CA SER A 637 -14.92 28.73 26.81
C SER A 637 -13.62 28.03 26.41
N GLY A 638 -12.48 28.62 26.77
CA GLY A 638 -11.16 28.08 26.47
C GLY A 638 -10.74 28.27 25.00
N THR A 639 -9.56 27.74 24.67
CA THR A 639 -8.98 27.78 23.34
C THR A 639 -8.74 26.36 22.88
N PHE A 640 -9.32 25.99 21.74
CA PHE A 640 -9.06 24.70 21.14
C PHE A 640 -7.60 24.59 20.67
N ARG A 641 -7.09 23.37 20.63
CA ARG A 641 -5.82 23.00 20.00
C ARG A 641 -6.09 22.60 18.55
N ASN A 642 -5.36 23.17 17.61
CA ASN A 642 -5.42 22.73 16.21
C ASN A 642 -5.03 21.25 16.10
N GLY A 643 -5.77 20.49 15.30
CA GLY A 643 -5.56 19.05 15.10
C GLY A 643 -6.19 18.15 16.17
N GLU A 644 -6.82 18.70 17.22
CA GLU A 644 -7.51 17.88 18.22
C GLU A 644 -8.87 17.38 17.71
N THR A 645 -9.29 16.23 18.24
CA THR A 645 -10.65 15.74 18.02
C THR A 645 -11.64 16.57 18.82
N VAL A 646 -12.75 16.94 18.17
CA VAL A 646 -13.86 17.65 18.76
C VAL A 646 -15.14 16.85 18.60
N VAL A 647 -15.96 16.79 19.64
CA VAL A 647 -17.18 15.96 19.68
C VAL A 647 -18.36 16.78 20.16
N GLN A 648 -19.50 16.64 19.48
CA GLN A 648 -20.79 17.10 19.95
C GLN A 648 -21.54 15.93 20.58
N VAL A 649 -21.49 15.85 21.92
CA VAL A 649 -22.05 14.70 22.68
C VAL A 649 -23.54 14.47 22.37
N THR A 650 -24.31 15.52 22.08
CA THR A 650 -25.75 15.38 21.79
C THR A 650 -26.03 14.56 20.53
N THR A 651 -25.23 14.70 19.47
CA THR A 651 -25.43 14.03 18.18
C THR A 651 -24.45 12.89 17.94
N ASN A 652 -23.45 12.74 18.80
CA ASN A 652 -22.26 11.91 18.58
C ASN A 652 -21.48 12.28 17.30
N ALA A 653 -21.73 13.45 16.71
CA ALA A 653 -20.94 13.94 15.60
C ALA A 653 -19.56 14.38 16.08
N ALA A 654 -18.52 14.03 15.32
CA ALA A 654 -17.13 14.33 15.63
C ALA A 654 -16.43 14.95 14.42
N GLY A 655 -15.30 15.60 14.66
CA GLY A 655 -14.42 16.13 13.62
C GLY A 655 -13.06 16.51 14.19
N VAL A 656 -12.17 16.99 13.33
CA VAL A 656 -10.86 17.52 13.70
C VAL A 656 -10.93 19.05 13.68
N MET A 657 -10.53 19.69 14.79
CA MET A 657 -10.44 21.14 14.86
C MET A 657 -9.33 21.63 13.93
N MET A 658 -9.65 22.53 12.99
CA MET A 658 -8.65 23.08 12.08
C MET A 658 -8.26 24.52 12.38
N TYR A 659 -9.24 25.37 12.65
CA TYR A 659 -9.06 26.81 12.92
C TYR A 659 -10.29 27.41 13.61
N ASP A 660 -10.08 28.25 14.63
CA ASP A 660 -11.14 29.04 15.27
C ASP A 660 -11.06 30.51 14.80
N ASP A 661 -11.96 30.90 13.90
CA ASP A 661 -12.14 32.28 13.48
C ASP A 661 -13.00 33.02 14.51
N THR A 662 -12.34 33.58 15.51
CA THR A 662 -12.98 34.34 16.59
C THR A 662 -13.56 35.68 16.12
N ILE A 663 -13.13 36.19 14.96
CA ILE A 663 -13.62 37.45 14.40
C ILE A 663 -15.01 37.24 13.80
N ASN A 664 -15.18 36.20 12.98
CA ASN A 664 -16.45 35.88 12.32
C ASN A 664 -17.30 34.84 13.08
N SER A 665 -16.82 34.37 14.24
CA SER A 665 -17.45 33.31 15.04
C SER A 665 -17.69 32.01 14.23
N ARG A 666 -16.66 31.56 13.53
CA ARG A 666 -16.68 30.34 12.70
C ARG A 666 -15.64 29.35 13.18
N LEU A 667 -16.06 28.11 13.42
CA LEU A 667 -15.18 27.00 13.76
C LEU A 667 -14.99 26.11 12.53
N TRP A 668 -13.77 26.05 12.02
CA TRP A 668 -13.40 25.23 10.87
C TRP A 668 -13.07 23.81 11.32
N LEU A 669 -13.66 22.84 10.62
CA LEU A 669 -13.60 21.43 10.94
C LEU A 669 -13.24 20.61 9.70
N GLY A 670 -12.51 19.52 9.93
CA GLY A 670 -12.19 18.52 8.92
C GLY A 670 -12.47 17.11 9.42
N ASN A 671 -12.42 16.13 8.53
CA ASN A 671 -12.69 14.70 8.79
C ASN A 671 -13.96 14.47 9.61
N ILE A 672 -15.05 15.18 9.28
CA ILE A 672 -16.30 15.14 10.01
C ILE A 672 -16.94 13.76 9.87
N SER A 673 -17.40 13.22 11.00
CA SER A 673 -18.22 12.02 11.05
C SER A 673 -19.53 12.32 11.77
N GLY A 674 -20.64 11.85 11.20
CA GLY A 674 -21.98 12.17 11.68
C GLY A 674 -22.47 13.56 11.27
N THR A 675 -23.58 14.00 11.86
CA THR A 675 -24.22 15.27 11.52
C THR A 675 -24.29 16.17 12.75
N PHE A 676 -23.62 17.33 12.67
CA PHE A 676 -23.73 18.36 13.69
C PHE A 676 -25.09 19.05 13.65
N SER A 677 -25.57 19.48 14.81
CA SER A 677 -26.80 20.26 14.95
C SER A 677 -26.58 21.54 15.75
N GLY A 678 -27.38 22.57 15.42
CA GLY A 678 -27.33 23.86 16.11
C GLY A 678 -27.79 23.79 17.57
N ASN A 679 -27.46 24.84 18.34
CA ASN A 679 -27.69 24.97 19.80
C ASN A 679 -26.94 23.98 20.69
N ASN A 680 -26.24 23.00 20.12
CA ASN A 680 -25.48 22.02 20.86
C ASN A 680 -24.02 22.44 20.98
N THR A 681 -23.40 22.03 22.08
CA THR A 681 -22.01 22.35 22.38
C THR A 681 -21.09 21.30 21.78
N ILE A 682 -20.04 21.76 21.11
CA ILE A 682 -18.91 20.93 20.71
C ILE A 682 -17.78 21.11 21.73
N THR A 683 -17.12 20.02 22.10
CA THR A 683 -16.06 19.99 23.10
C THR A 683 -14.80 19.34 22.52
N GLY A 684 -13.64 19.91 22.83
CA GLY A 684 -12.33 19.41 22.40
C GLY A 684 -11.78 18.41 23.40
N ASP A 685 -11.25 17.31 22.89
CA ASP A 685 -10.79 16.18 23.71
C ASP A 685 -9.52 16.52 24.51
N GLY A 686 -8.54 17.20 23.88
CA GLY A 686 -7.27 17.54 24.51
C GLY A 686 -7.29 18.88 25.27
N SER A 687 -8.06 19.84 24.78
CA SER A 687 -8.14 21.20 25.36
C SER A 687 -9.25 21.37 26.38
N SER A 688 -10.28 20.50 26.35
CA SER A 688 -11.56 20.71 27.04
C SER A 688 -12.25 22.03 26.68
N ALA A 689 -11.81 22.72 25.61
CA ALA A 689 -12.44 23.94 25.15
C ALA A 689 -13.82 23.63 24.56
N THR A 690 -14.71 24.61 24.59
CA THR A 690 -16.10 24.44 24.14
C THR A 690 -16.53 25.58 23.24
N LYS A 691 -17.38 25.27 22.26
CA LYS A 691 -18.19 26.27 21.52
C LYS A 691 -19.63 25.81 21.41
N THR A 692 -20.57 26.73 21.54
CA THR A 692 -21.99 26.47 21.37
C THR A 692 -22.43 26.94 19.99
N PHE A 693 -22.88 25.99 19.16
CA PHE A 693 -23.29 26.24 17.79
C PHE A 693 -24.54 27.13 17.73
N THR A 694 -24.57 28.03 16.75
CA THR A 694 -25.70 28.95 16.54
C THR A 694 -26.99 28.18 16.29
N GLY A 695 -28.14 28.72 16.72
CA GLY A 695 -29.43 28.09 16.46
C GLY A 695 -29.66 27.85 14.96
N GLY A 696 -29.91 26.59 14.59
CA GLY A 696 -30.10 26.18 13.19
C GLY A 696 -28.83 26.09 12.35
N SER A 697 -27.63 26.31 12.91
CA SER A 697 -26.39 26.15 12.15
C SER A 697 -26.13 24.68 11.82
N THR A 698 -25.85 24.42 10.56
CA THR A 698 -25.27 23.17 10.05
C THR A 698 -23.86 23.45 9.55
N LEU A 699 -23.15 22.40 9.13
CA LEU A 699 -21.90 22.55 8.38
C LEU A 699 -22.15 23.41 7.14
N THR A 700 -21.28 24.40 6.93
CA THR A 700 -21.17 25.12 5.67
C THR A 700 -19.97 24.55 4.93
N ASP A 701 -20.25 23.83 3.85
CA ASP A 701 -19.22 23.12 3.09
C ASP A 701 -18.20 24.10 2.52
N GLN A 702 -16.94 23.82 2.77
CA GLN A 702 -15.78 24.46 2.14
C GLN A 702 -14.74 23.39 1.92
N ASP A 703 -14.10 23.40 0.78
CA ASP A 703 -13.09 22.41 0.43
C ASP A 703 -11.67 22.89 0.68
N THR A 704 -11.49 24.18 0.95
CA THR A 704 -10.17 24.76 1.17
C THR A 704 -10.12 25.62 2.42
N ILE A 705 -8.95 25.68 3.01
CA ILE A 705 -8.62 26.54 4.14
C ILE A 705 -7.42 27.41 3.79
N SER A 706 -7.45 28.67 4.23
CA SER A 706 -6.37 29.63 3.96
C SER A 706 -5.24 29.46 4.98
N ARG A 707 -4.01 29.31 4.50
CA ARG A 707 -2.79 29.13 5.31
C ARG A 707 -1.60 29.84 4.71
N ASP A 708 -0.71 30.32 5.55
CA ASP A 708 0.54 30.97 5.15
C ASP A 708 1.73 30.13 5.66
N ILE A 709 2.75 29.95 4.80
CA ILE A 709 4.01 29.30 5.15
C ILE A 709 5.09 30.30 5.63
N GLY A 710 4.72 31.57 5.76
CA GLY A 710 5.59 32.68 6.16
C GLY A 710 6.12 33.52 4.99
N GLU A 711 5.65 33.27 3.76
CA GLU A 711 6.12 33.97 2.54
C GLU A 711 5.42 35.30 2.27
N GLY A 712 4.48 35.70 3.14
CA GLY A 712 3.69 36.92 2.99
C GLY A 712 2.43 36.66 2.16
N GLY A 713 1.40 36.13 2.82
CA GLY A 713 0.06 36.00 2.26
C GLY A 713 -0.48 34.57 2.29
N SER A 714 -1.73 34.42 2.74
CA SER A 714 -2.36 33.12 2.89
C SER A 714 -2.88 32.53 1.57
N GLN A 715 -2.67 31.23 1.38
CA GLN A 715 -3.03 30.45 0.18
C GLN A 715 -4.01 29.33 0.52
N PRO A 716 -4.82 28.85 -0.45
CA PRO A 716 -5.78 27.79 -0.20
C PRO A 716 -5.14 26.40 -0.20
N TYR A 717 -5.52 25.56 0.76
CA TYR A 717 -5.13 24.15 0.86
C TYR A 717 -6.33 23.27 1.22
N HIS A 718 -6.34 22.04 0.75
CA HIS A 718 -7.41 21.06 0.97
C HIS A 718 -7.16 20.19 2.21
N THR A 719 -5.89 20.03 2.61
CA THR A 719 -5.49 19.19 3.75
C THR A 719 -4.49 19.94 4.61
N VAL A 720 -4.59 19.78 5.92
CA VAL A 720 -3.58 20.19 6.90
C VAL A 720 -3.08 18.96 7.64
N ILE A 721 -1.76 18.80 7.69
CA ILE A 721 -1.07 17.79 8.49
C ILE A 721 -0.49 18.46 9.73
N TYR A 722 -1.01 18.14 10.90
CA TYR A 722 -0.53 18.64 12.19
C TYR A 722 0.49 17.68 12.78
N LEU A 723 1.66 18.17 13.18
CA LEU A 723 2.76 17.36 13.71
C LEU A 723 2.97 17.52 15.23
N ASN A 724 2.01 18.09 15.95
CA ASN A 724 2.12 18.35 17.38
C ASN A 724 0.76 18.36 18.08
N ARG A 725 -0.01 17.27 17.99
CA ARG A 725 -1.35 17.18 18.63
C ARG A 725 -1.26 17.16 20.16
N ASP A 726 -0.26 16.49 20.71
CA ASP A 726 -0.06 16.32 22.15
C ASP A 726 0.58 17.55 22.83
N ALA A 727 0.80 18.64 22.08
CA ALA A 727 1.28 19.93 22.55
C ALA A 727 2.66 19.86 23.25
N GLN A 728 3.56 19.05 22.71
CA GLN A 728 4.96 19.05 23.11
C GLN A 728 5.64 20.39 22.79
N GLY A 729 6.77 20.66 23.47
CA GLY A 729 7.56 21.88 23.24
C GLY A 729 8.15 22.00 21.83
N ASN A 730 8.23 20.89 21.08
CA ASN A 730 8.63 20.84 19.68
C ASN A 730 7.77 19.80 18.95
N GLY A 731 7.40 20.05 17.70
CA GLY A 731 6.65 19.08 16.91
C GLY A 731 7.51 17.95 16.33
N ASP A 732 6.85 16.96 15.74
CA ASP A 732 7.51 15.86 15.03
C ASP A 732 8.24 16.32 13.77
N THR A 733 9.16 15.48 13.31
CA THR A 733 9.94 15.73 12.09
C THR A 733 9.12 15.42 10.83
N LEU A 734 9.47 16.07 9.72
CA LEU A 734 8.91 15.76 8.40
C LEU A 734 9.26 14.35 7.94
N ALA A 735 10.37 13.79 8.41
CA ALA A 735 10.73 12.40 8.16
C ALA A 735 9.77 11.42 8.85
N HIS A 736 9.46 11.63 10.13
CA HIS A 736 8.45 10.83 10.85
C HIS A 736 7.06 10.96 10.21
N MET A 737 6.69 12.17 9.76
CA MET A 737 5.45 12.37 9.01
C MET A 737 5.41 11.56 7.72
N TYR A 738 6.48 11.59 6.92
CA TYR A 738 6.57 10.81 5.70
C TYR A 738 6.43 9.31 5.96
N GLU A 739 7.19 8.80 6.94
CA GLU A 739 7.15 7.41 7.37
C GLU A 739 5.75 6.99 7.86
N TRP A 740 5.10 7.83 8.67
CA TRP A 740 3.73 7.61 9.13
C TRP A 740 2.73 7.52 7.97
N VAL A 741 2.81 8.44 6.99
CA VAL A 741 1.95 8.40 5.80
C VAL A 741 2.16 7.11 5.01
N LYS A 742 3.42 6.67 4.86
CA LYS A 742 3.76 5.40 4.18
C LYS A 742 3.19 4.20 4.93
N TYR A 743 3.33 4.17 6.25
CA TYR A 743 2.78 3.13 7.11
C TYR A 743 1.27 3.02 6.93
N ARG A 744 0.55 4.15 6.92
CA ARG A 744 -0.92 4.15 6.80
C ARG A 744 -1.46 3.89 5.40
N THR A 745 -0.63 3.94 4.37
CA THR A 745 -1.06 3.73 2.98
C THR A 745 -0.43 2.47 2.34
N ARG A 746 0.16 1.59 3.17
CA ARG A 746 0.80 0.33 2.77
C ARG A 746 -0.20 -0.76 2.35
N SER A 747 0.28 -1.82 1.68
CA SER A 747 -0.53 -2.97 1.22
C SER A 747 -1.20 -3.74 2.37
N LEU A 748 -0.47 -3.92 3.47
CA LEU A 748 -0.88 -4.67 4.66
C LEU A 748 -1.44 -3.75 5.76
N GLU A 749 -2.31 -2.81 5.39
CA GLU A 749 -3.14 -2.13 6.39
C GLU A 749 -3.98 -3.19 7.13
N THR A 750 -3.74 -3.37 8.44
CA THR A 750 -4.31 -4.47 9.21
C THR A 750 -5.78 -4.18 9.55
N ALA A 751 -6.64 -5.19 9.39
CA ALA A 751 -8.03 -5.09 9.85
C ALA A 751 -8.07 -4.88 11.37
N GLY A 752 -8.63 -3.75 11.82
CA GLY A 752 -8.70 -3.39 13.24
C GLY A 752 -7.69 -2.32 13.68
N GLU A 753 -6.69 -1.96 12.85
CA GLU A 753 -6.02 -0.67 13.03
C GLU A 753 -7.11 0.42 13.03
N PRO A 754 -7.17 1.30 14.04
CA PRO A 754 -8.25 2.28 14.12
C PRO A 754 -8.29 3.01 12.79
N SER A 755 -9.47 3.05 12.17
CA SER A 755 -9.71 3.81 10.95
C SER A 755 -9.33 5.25 11.26
N TYR A 756 -8.09 5.57 10.95
CA TYR A 756 -7.70 6.93 10.81
C TYR A 756 -8.35 7.24 9.48
N ASN A 757 -9.45 7.99 9.52
CA ASN A 757 -10.17 8.49 8.36
C ASN A 757 -9.22 9.40 7.60
N LEU A 758 -8.19 8.82 7.01
CA LEU A 758 -6.99 9.54 6.68
C LEU A 758 -7.32 10.53 5.58
N LEU A 759 -8.38 10.28 4.83
CA LEU A 759 -8.54 10.83 3.50
C LEU A 759 -10.05 10.93 3.20
N GLY A 760 -10.72 11.87 3.88
CA GLY A 760 -11.96 12.43 3.37
C GLY A 760 -11.63 13.29 2.16
N GLY A 761 -11.61 12.69 0.97
CA GLY A 761 -11.60 13.51 -0.24
C GLY A 761 -12.85 14.40 -0.25
N TYR A 762 -12.77 15.53 -0.96
CA TYR A 762 -13.88 16.45 -1.25
C TYR A 762 -15.28 15.79 -1.20
N GLY A 763 -16.19 16.31 -0.37
CA GLY A 763 -17.58 15.88 -0.30
C GLY A 763 -17.77 14.44 0.20
N THR A 764 -18.46 13.60 -0.58
CA THR A 764 -18.87 12.23 -0.18
C THR A 764 -17.74 11.19 -0.16
N ASN A 765 -16.47 11.57 -0.34
CA ASN A 765 -15.34 10.61 -0.38
C ASN A 765 -14.75 10.30 1.01
N THR A 766 -15.52 10.52 2.08
CA THR A 766 -15.22 9.99 3.42
C THR A 766 -15.11 8.46 3.38
N GLY A 767 -13.98 7.89 3.83
CA GLY A 767 -13.85 6.46 4.10
C GLY A 767 -13.07 5.62 3.08
N VAL A 768 -12.32 6.23 2.15
CA VAL A 768 -11.39 5.48 1.30
C VAL A 768 -10.28 4.87 2.16
N GLN A 769 -10.05 3.56 2.04
CA GLN A 769 -8.99 2.85 2.75
C GLN A 769 -7.62 3.44 2.38
N GLY A 770 -6.70 3.57 3.34
CA GLY A 770 -5.39 4.20 3.12
C GLY A 770 -4.60 3.52 1.99
N ARG A 771 -4.69 2.19 1.93
CA ARG A 771 -4.09 1.39 0.84
C ARG A 771 -4.61 1.77 -0.57
N LEU A 772 -5.85 2.23 -0.71
CA LEU A 772 -6.43 2.59 -2.02
C LEU A 772 -6.22 4.05 -2.41
N TYR A 773 -5.76 4.89 -1.48
CA TYR A 773 -5.68 6.31 -1.73
C TYR A 773 -4.50 6.68 -2.62
N ILE A 774 -4.79 7.35 -3.74
CA ILE A 774 -3.82 7.70 -4.79
C ILE A 774 -3.69 9.21 -5.00
N THR A 775 -4.68 10.00 -4.56
CA THR A 775 -4.70 11.45 -4.70
C THR A 775 -5.75 12.08 -3.80
N LEU A 776 -5.51 13.33 -3.40
CA LEU A 776 -6.45 14.15 -2.64
C LEU A 776 -7.65 14.61 -3.46
N ASN A 777 -7.43 14.84 -4.75
CA ASN A 777 -8.45 15.24 -5.70
C ASN A 777 -8.17 14.53 -7.02
N THR A 778 -9.16 13.89 -7.61
CA THR A 778 -9.03 13.10 -8.85
C THR A 778 -8.65 13.95 -10.07
N SER A 779 -8.84 15.28 -10.00
CA SER A 779 -8.35 16.22 -11.01
C SER A 779 -6.84 16.51 -10.94
N TYR A 780 -6.17 16.07 -9.88
CA TYR A 780 -4.74 16.31 -9.68
C TYR A 780 -3.90 15.20 -10.29
N ALA A 781 -2.67 15.56 -10.67
CA ALA A 781 -1.67 14.57 -11.03
C ALA A 781 -1.35 13.67 -9.83
N LEU A 782 -1.29 12.36 -10.08
CA LEU A 782 -1.04 11.36 -9.05
C LEU A 782 0.42 11.44 -8.58
N VAL A 783 0.63 11.37 -7.27
CA VAL A 783 1.97 11.20 -6.67
C VAL A 783 2.13 9.75 -6.26
N LYS A 784 2.89 8.99 -7.05
CA LYS A 784 2.99 7.52 -6.92
C LYS A 784 3.74 7.07 -5.66
N ALA A 785 4.86 7.71 -5.34
CA ALA A 785 5.77 7.29 -4.27
C ALA A 785 5.16 7.35 -2.86
N SER A 786 4.33 8.37 -2.63
CA SER A 786 3.56 8.60 -1.41
C SER A 786 2.43 9.59 -1.71
N PRO A 787 1.17 9.29 -1.37
CA PRO A 787 0.03 10.08 -1.85
C PRO A 787 -0.06 11.54 -1.36
N LEU A 788 0.61 11.89 -0.25
CA LEU A 788 0.58 13.24 0.33
C LEU A 788 1.86 14.04 0.11
N GLY A 789 2.88 13.44 -0.51
CA GLY A 789 4.14 14.10 -0.80
C GLY A 789 5.35 13.18 -0.63
N THR A 790 6.48 13.59 -1.20
CA THR A 790 7.72 12.80 -1.23
C THR A 790 8.76 13.45 -0.33
N PHE A 791 9.51 12.67 0.44
CA PHE A 791 10.65 13.16 1.20
C PHE A 791 11.96 12.76 0.48
N ALA A 792 12.81 13.74 0.14
CA ALA A 792 14.04 13.50 -0.57
C ALA A 792 15.12 14.54 -0.22
N GLY A 793 16.36 14.09 -0.02
CA GLY A 793 17.49 14.97 0.28
C GLY A 793 17.31 15.79 1.56
N GLY A 794 16.54 15.27 2.53
CA GLY A 794 16.18 15.97 3.76
C GLY A 794 15.08 17.00 3.61
N THR A 795 14.46 17.14 2.42
CA THR A 795 13.37 18.09 2.14
C THR A 795 12.07 17.35 1.83
N PHE A 796 10.95 17.81 2.39
CA PHE A 796 9.61 17.33 2.05
C PHE A 796 9.01 18.11 0.88
N PHE A 797 8.57 17.41 -0.16
CA PHE A 797 7.84 17.96 -1.30
C PHE A 797 6.36 17.54 -1.18
N GLY A 798 5.54 18.45 -0.67
CA GLY A 798 4.11 18.21 -0.47
C GLY A 798 3.35 18.03 -1.77
N ALA A 799 2.38 17.11 -1.79
CA ALA A 799 1.44 16.99 -2.89
C ALA A 799 0.54 18.24 -2.98
N ARG A 800 -0.10 18.44 -4.13
CA ARG A 800 -0.98 19.60 -4.37
C ARG A 800 -2.12 19.64 -3.35
N GLY A 801 -2.28 20.80 -2.71
CA GLY A 801 -3.32 21.05 -1.71
C GLY A 801 -2.96 20.56 -0.30
N VAL A 802 -1.74 20.06 -0.06
CA VAL A 802 -1.28 19.63 1.27
C VAL A 802 -0.52 20.75 1.98
N PHE A 803 -0.97 21.08 3.19
CA PHE A 803 -0.29 21.98 4.12
C PHE A 803 0.26 21.20 5.33
N VAL A 804 1.38 21.63 5.89
CA VAL A 804 1.98 21.02 7.10
C VAL A 804 2.11 22.09 8.18
N GLN A 805 1.69 21.77 9.40
CA GLN A 805 1.64 22.68 10.53
C GLN A 805 2.31 22.09 11.77
N ASN A 806 2.91 22.96 12.58
CA ASN A 806 3.55 22.62 13.86
C ASN A 806 4.69 21.58 13.72
N MET A 807 5.44 21.64 12.63
CA MET A 807 6.62 20.79 12.43
C MET A 807 7.76 21.14 13.40
N SER A 808 8.68 20.20 13.58
CA SER A 808 9.93 20.42 14.33
C SER A 808 10.66 21.67 13.85
N SER A 809 11.26 22.43 14.78
CA SER A 809 12.09 23.59 14.46
C SER A 809 13.28 23.27 13.56
N ALA A 810 13.72 22.01 13.52
CA ALA A 810 14.77 21.55 12.61
C ALA A 810 14.33 21.54 11.14
N ASP A 811 13.03 21.41 10.88
CA ASP A 811 12.46 21.18 9.55
C ASP A 811 11.73 22.40 8.98
N ILE A 812 11.65 23.51 9.71
CA ILE A 812 10.92 24.73 9.34
C ILE A 812 11.39 25.39 8.02
N ARG A 813 12.46 24.87 7.41
CA ARG A 813 13.03 25.31 6.12
C ARG A 813 13.11 24.19 5.08
N ASN A 814 12.89 22.95 5.51
CA ASN A 814 13.17 21.76 4.72
C ASN A 814 11.89 21.20 4.09
N TYR A 815 11.08 22.09 3.49
CA TYR A 815 9.89 21.67 2.79
C TYR A 815 9.56 22.60 1.63
N GLN A 816 8.75 22.10 0.70
CA GLN A 816 8.13 22.84 -0.39
C GLN A 816 6.72 22.30 -0.54
N LEU A 817 5.74 23.19 -0.66
CA LEU A 817 4.33 22.81 -0.83
C LEU A 817 3.82 23.26 -2.19
N ILE A 818 2.67 22.72 -2.58
CA ILE A 818 1.93 23.18 -3.76
C ILE A 818 0.52 23.53 -3.27
N ASP A 819 0.11 24.79 -3.46
CA ASP A 819 -1.23 25.22 -3.06
C ASP A 819 -2.34 24.56 -3.90
N ALA A 820 -3.60 24.71 -3.49
CA ALA A 820 -4.74 24.14 -4.23
C ALA A 820 -4.85 24.70 -5.66
N ASN A 821 -4.27 25.86 -5.96
CA ASN A 821 -4.23 26.46 -7.29
C ASN A 821 -3.11 25.89 -8.18
N GLY A 822 -2.23 25.04 -7.63
CA GLY A 822 -1.13 24.41 -8.36
C GLY A 822 0.15 25.23 -8.38
N ILE A 823 0.28 26.25 -7.52
CA ILE A 823 1.48 27.08 -7.42
C ILE A 823 2.41 26.53 -6.33
N VAL A 824 3.68 26.38 -6.68
CA VAL A 824 4.74 25.94 -5.77
C VAL A 824 5.07 27.05 -4.78
N ARG A 825 5.07 26.73 -3.48
CA ARG A 825 5.34 27.63 -2.36
C ARG A 825 6.57 27.16 -1.58
N ASN A 826 7.48 28.09 -1.27
CA ASN A 826 8.73 27.79 -0.57
C ASN A 826 8.77 28.54 0.76
N PRO A 827 9.20 27.90 1.86
CA PRO A 827 9.35 28.59 3.13
C PRO A 827 10.43 29.67 3.04
N PRO A 828 10.32 30.76 3.82
CA PRO A 828 11.35 31.78 3.91
C PRO A 828 12.71 31.21 4.36
N ASN A 829 13.80 31.79 3.88
CA ASN A 829 15.14 31.38 4.27
C ASN A 829 15.52 31.90 5.67
N LEU A 830 15.01 31.27 6.73
CA LEU A 830 15.34 31.64 8.10
C LEU A 830 16.79 31.23 8.45
N GLN A 831 17.62 32.18 8.88
CA GLN A 831 19.04 31.98 9.18
C GLN A 831 19.39 32.50 10.56
N THR A 832 20.37 31.86 11.22
CA THR A 832 20.78 32.23 12.57
C THR A 832 21.99 33.16 12.55
N LEU A 833 21.91 34.23 13.32
CA LEU A 833 23.01 35.12 13.66
C LEU A 833 23.48 34.80 15.07
N THR A 834 24.74 34.40 15.24
CA THR A 834 25.30 34.02 16.54
C THR A 834 26.53 34.82 16.90
N VAL A 835 26.59 35.29 18.14
CA VAL A 835 27.81 35.81 18.77
C VAL A 835 28.27 34.79 19.82
N SER A 836 29.42 34.15 19.59
CA SER A 836 30.01 33.14 20.47
C SER A 836 31.23 33.69 21.22
N GLY A 837 31.77 32.96 22.20
CA GLY A 837 32.94 33.40 22.97
C GLY A 837 32.64 34.47 24.03
N VAL A 838 31.37 34.67 24.35
CA VAL A 838 30.89 35.55 25.42
C VAL A 838 30.78 34.78 26.73
N VAL A 839 30.61 35.48 27.86
CA VAL A 839 30.26 34.86 29.14
C VAL A 839 29.08 35.57 29.77
N SER A 840 28.44 34.89 30.72
CA SER A 840 27.35 35.47 31.52
C SER A 840 27.74 36.85 32.06
N GLY A 841 26.93 37.85 31.73
CA GLY A 841 27.16 39.24 32.12
C GLY A 841 27.50 40.18 30.97
N ASP A 842 28.07 39.67 29.87
CA ASP A 842 28.48 40.50 28.72
C ASP A 842 27.29 41.22 28.08
N ARG A 843 27.50 42.47 27.66
CA ARG A 843 26.53 43.20 26.82
C ARG A 843 26.87 42.95 25.37
N VAL A 844 25.95 42.34 24.63
CA VAL A 844 26.10 41.98 23.22
C VAL A 844 25.10 42.77 22.39
N ALA A 845 25.57 43.41 21.33
CA ALA A 845 24.71 44.02 20.33
C ALA A 845 25.23 43.79 18.91
N VAL A 846 24.33 43.57 17.97
CA VAL A 846 24.64 43.47 16.54
C VAL A 846 23.76 44.43 15.76
N PHE A 847 24.39 45.27 14.94
CA PHE A 847 23.73 46.32 14.17
C PHE A 847 23.89 46.09 12.67
N ARG A 848 22.94 46.56 11.87
CA ARG A 848 23.14 46.78 10.44
C ARG A 848 24.12 47.92 10.21
N THR A 849 24.89 47.84 9.13
CA THR A 849 25.85 48.89 8.77
C THR A 849 25.76 49.32 7.32
N SER A 850 26.09 50.60 7.09
CA SER A 850 26.31 51.19 5.78
C SER A 850 27.66 51.91 5.78
N GLY A 851 28.53 51.57 4.84
CA GLY A 851 29.90 52.13 4.79
C GLY A 851 30.75 51.88 6.04
N GLY A 852 30.46 50.80 6.79
CA GLY A 852 31.15 50.45 8.04
C GLY A 852 30.66 51.17 9.30
N ASN A 853 29.69 52.08 9.17
CA ASN A 853 29.04 52.73 10.31
C ASN A 853 27.67 52.11 10.57
N ILE A 854 27.17 52.20 11.81
CA ILE A 854 25.81 51.78 12.14
C ILE A 854 24.83 52.56 11.26
N GLN A 855 23.94 51.84 10.58
CA GLN A 855 22.90 52.43 9.74
C GLN A 855 21.78 52.95 10.63
N VAL A 856 21.92 54.18 11.12
CA VAL A 856 20.95 54.80 12.03
C VAL A 856 19.71 55.34 11.32
N ASP A 857 19.82 55.60 10.01
CA ASP A 857 18.79 56.07 9.09
C ASP A 857 18.08 54.91 8.36
N GLU A 858 18.01 53.74 9.00
CA GLU A 858 17.38 52.55 8.43
C GLU A 858 15.88 52.76 8.16
N TYR A 859 15.21 53.46 9.09
CA TYR A 859 13.79 53.79 9.10
C TYR A 859 13.57 55.23 9.54
N GLN A 860 12.35 55.73 9.33
CA GLN A 860 11.91 57.04 9.81
C GLN A 860 10.55 56.92 10.49
N ILE A 861 10.31 57.69 11.53
CA ILE A 861 9.04 57.71 12.26
C ILE A 861 7.91 58.26 11.37
N ALA A 862 6.77 57.56 11.31
CA ALA A 862 5.57 58.02 10.61
C ALA A 862 4.91 59.21 11.32
N THR A 863 3.97 59.87 10.63
CA THR A 863 3.13 60.90 11.25
C THR A 863 2.39 60.34 12.47
N GLU A 864 2.37 61.09 13.56
CA GLU A 864 1.52 60.81 14.72
C GLU A 864 0.04 60.73 14.28
N ALA A 865 -0.60 59.58 14.50
CA ALA A 865 -1.99 59.35 14.12
C ALA A 865 -2.61 58.19 14.90
N GLY A 866 -3.83 58.39 15.40
CA GLY A 866 -4.61 57.32 16.03
C GLY A 866 -3.95 56.79 17.31
N ALA A 867 -3.49 55.54 17.28
CA ALA A 867 -2.80 54.86 18.38
C ALA A 867 -1.29 54.70 18.13
N TYR A 868 -0.72 55.52 17.24
CA TYR A 868 0.67 55.43 16.81
C TYR A 868 1.46 56.71 17.11
N ASN A 869 2.68 56.52 17.64
CA ASN A 869 3.74 57.53 17.80
C ASN A 869 3.44 58.67 18.81
N GLY A 870 2.25 58.74 19.38
CA GLY A 870 1.90 59.68 20.45
C GLY A 870 2.49 59.26 21.80
N ALA A 871 2.73 60.22 22.70
CA ALA A 871 3.35 59.93 23.99
C ALA A 871 2.64 58.83 24.81
N THR A 872 1.32 58.72 24.74
CA THR A 872 0.55 57.69 25.47
C THR A 872 0.41 56.36 24.74
N ASP A 873 0.95 56.26 23.53
CA ASP A 873 0.69 55.13 22.65
C ASP A 873 1.60 53.94 22.99
N THR A 874 1.09 52.76 22.68
CA THR A 874 1.75 51.46 22.88
C THR A 874 2.30 50.87 21.59
N GLN A 875 2.28 51.66 20.51
CA GLN A 875 2.68 51.22 19.18
C GLN A 875 3.50 52.31 18.46
N ILE A 876 4.57 51.89 17.80
CA ILE A 876 5.40 52.75 16.96
C ILE A 876 5.19 52.36 15.50
N GLN A 877 4.79 53.32 14.67
CA GLN A 877 4.66 53.13 13.24
C GLN A 877 5.81 53.82 12.50
N ILE A 878 6.45 53.08 11.61
CA ILE A 878 7.47 53.59 10.69
C ILE A 878 6.83 54.10 9.41
N GLN A 879 7.39 55.17 8.84
CA GLN A 879 6.96 55.77 7.60
C GLN A 879 7.04 54.77 6.44
N ASN A 880 6.07 54.81 5.53
CA ASN A 880 6.10 53.92 4.37
C ASN A 880 7.27 54.28 3.43
N GLY A 881 7.96 53.27 2.90
CA GLY A 881 9.00 53.42 1.88
C GLY A 881 10.33 54.00 2.38
N THR A 882 10.56 54.11 3.70
CA THR A 882 11.85 54.62 4.19
C THR A 882 13.02 53.69 3.90
N ARG A 883 12.74 52.39 3.77
CA ARG A 883 13.70 51.40 3.31
C ARG A 883 13.48 51.16 1.82
N ASN A 884 14.55 51.22 1.03
CA ASN A 884 14.54 51.02 -0.42
C ASN A 884 14.36 49.53 -0.81
N ALA A 885 13.40 48.85 -0.20
CA ALA A 885 13.02 47.48 -0.51
C ALA A 885 11.56 47.49 -1.01
N THR A 886 11.31 46.88 -2.15
CA THR A 886 9.99 46.78 -2.81
C THR A 886 9.04 45.78 -2.13
N SER A 887 9.46 45.18 -1.01
CA SER A 887 8.80 44.07 -0.32
C SER A 887 8.65 44.37 1.18
N GLU A 888 7.78 43.64 1.87
CA GLU A 888 7.62 43.74 3.34
C GLU A 888 8.95 43.53 4.05
N VAL A 889 9.17 44.21 5.20
CA VAL A 889 10.41 44.09 5.97
C VAL A 889 10.47 42.74 6.71
N THR A 890 10.92 41.68 6.04
CA THR A 890 10.93 40.28 6.54
C THR A 890 12.13 39.94 7.43
N ASP A 891 13.20 40.72 7.37
CA ASP A 891 14.49 40.45 8.04
C ASP A 891 14.66 41.19 9.39
N ILE A 892 13.58 41.71 9.99
CA ILE A 892 13.60 42.26 11.36
C ILE A 892 13.25 41.14 12.36
N PRO A 893 13.89 41.07 13.55
CA PRO A 893 13.46 40.15 14.61
C PRO A 893 11.99 40.39 15.03
N ASP A 894 11.29 39.35 15.48
CA ASP A 894 9.87 39.47 15.88
C ASP A 894 9.67 40.19 17.23
N SER A 895 10.71 40.22 18.06
CA SER A 895 10.80 40.99 19.32
C SER A 895 12.21 41.54 19.49
N GLY A 896 12.36 42.62 20.26
CA GLY A 896 13.67 43.22 20.49
C GLY A 896 13.57 44.68 20.91
N VAL A 897 14.55 45.47 20.47
CA VAL A 897 14.60 46.91 20.75
C VAL A 897 14.52 47.67 19.43
N ILE A 898 13.70 48.71 19.36
CA ILE A 898 13.79 49.73 18.32
C ILE A 898 14.51 50.96 18.90
N ARG A 899 15.45 51.50 18.14
CA ARG A 899 16.19 52.72 18.46
C ARG A 899 15.57 53.87 17.71
N VAL A 900 15.15 54.92 18.40
CA VAL A 900 14.54 56.11 17.79
C VAL A 900 15.31 57.35 18.24
N LEU A 901 15.59 58.28 17.33
CA LEU A 901 16.22 59.56 17.67
C LEU A 901 15.42 60.24 18.78
N ASP A 902 16.08 60.67 19.86
CA ASP A 902 15.37 61.29 20.98
C ASP A 902 14.88 62.68 20.57
N PRO A 903 13.56 62.94 20.60
CA PRO A 903 13.02 64.24 20.21
C PRO A 903 13.38 65.35 21.22
N ASN A 904 13.86 65.01 22.43
CA ASN A 904 14.35 65.97 23.42
C ASN A 904 15.87 66.25 23.29
N ASP A 905 16.64 65.34 22.71
CA ASP A 905 18.08 65.49 22.45
C ASP A 905 18.48 64.71 21.19
N THR A 906 18.56 65.43 20.07
CA THR A 906 18.85 64.85 18.75
C THR A 906 20.26 64.28 18.60
N ASN A 907 21.08 64.23 19.66
CA ASN A 907 22.36 63.51 19.68
C ASN A 907 22.24 62.09 20.26
N LEU A 908 21.10 61.72 20.82
CA LEU A 908 20.87 60.45 21.49
C LEU A 908 19.77 59.63 20.82
N TYR A 909 19.80 58.32 21.04
CA TYR A 909 18.75 57.40 20.60
C TYR A 909 18.10 56.72 21.80
N LEU A 910 16.78 56.80 21.87
CA LEU A 910 15.93 56.08 22.81
C LEU A 910 16.01 54.57 22.54
N SER A 911 16.02 53.76 23.59
CA SER A 911 15.83 52.31 23.52
C SER A 911 14.40 51.97 23.89
N ILE A 912 13.63 51.45 22.93
CA ILE A 912 12.23 51.07 23.19
C ILE A 912 12.06 49.59 22.87
N SER A 913 11.65 48.80 23.85
CA SER A 913 11.46 47.37 23.67
C SER A 913 10.11 47.08 23.02
N TYR A 914 10.08 46.15 22.06
CA TYR A 914 8.87 45.68 21.40
C TYR A 914 8.74 44.16 21.54
N SER A 915 7.50 43.70 21.67
CA SER A 915 7.13 42.29 21.84
C SER A 915 6.61 41.64 20.57
N ALA A 916 6.16 42.44 19.59
CA ALA A 916 5.70 41.97 18.28
C ALA A 916 5.90 43.05 17.20
N ILE A 917 6.00 42.62 15.94
CA ILE A 917 6.01 43.49 14.77
C ILE A 917 4.92 43.06 13.77
N THR A 918 4.14 44.02 13.28
CA THR A 918 3.27 43.84 12.11
C THR A 918 4.00 44.36 10.88
N ARG A 919 4.28 43.45 9.94
CA ARG A 919 4.98 43.74 8.69
C ARG A 919 3.90 44.06 7.65
N ALA A 920 3.83 45.32 7.22
CA ALA A 920 2.80 45.78 6.28
C ALA A 920 3.41 46.70 5.23
N SER A 921 2.84 46.65 4.02
CA SER A 921 3.19 47.51 2.88
C SER A 921 2.89 49.01 3.10
N THR A 922 2.18 49.36 4.17
CA THR A 922 1.88 50.74 4.59
C THR A 922 2.81 51.27 5.69
N GLY A 923 3.88 50.55 6.01
CA GLY A 923 4.81 50.85 7.10
C GLY A 923 4.69 49.84 8.25
N ALA A 924 5.83 49.39 8.77
CA ALA A 924 5.88 48.42 9.87
C ALA A 924 5.41 49.02 11.19
N ILE A 925 4.72 48.22 12.00
CA ILE A 925 4.19 48.62 13.32
C ILE A 925 4.82 47.76 14.39
N PHE A 926 5.49 48.39 15.35
CA PHE A 926 6.11 47.75 16.50
C PHE A 926 5.18 47.88 17.71
N ALA A 927 4.72 46.76 18.27
CA ALA A 927 3.94 46.74 19.49
C ALA A 927 4.89 46.70 20.71
N LEU A 928 4.79 47.72 21.56
CA LEU A 928 5.69 47.88 22.70
C LEU A 928 5.49 46.77 23.74
N ASP A 929 6.56 46.45 24.47
CA ASP A 929 6.50 45.46 25.54
C ASP A 929 5.67 45.98 26.73
N THR A 930 4.94 45.09 27.40
CA THR A 930 4.02 45.39 28.50
C THR A 930 4.72 45.73 29.84
N GLY A 931 6.06 45.73 29.86
CA GLY A 931 6.91 46.05 31.03
C GLY A 931 7.31 47.52 31.15
N ASP A 932 8.57 47.79 31.53
CA ASP A 932 9.10 49.14 31.85
C ASP A 932 8.96 50.18 30.71
N ASN A 933 8.65 49.75 29.49
CA ASN A 933 8.45 50.58 28.31
C ASN A 933 7.03 50.49 27.68
N ALA A 934 5.99 50.26 28.49
CA ALA A 934 4.62 50.02 28.03
C ALA A 934 3.99 51.15 27.18
N THR A 935 4.54 52.37 27.21
CA THR A 935 4.11 53.50 26.38
C THR A 935 5.32 54.31 25.93
N ILE A 936 5.22 55.10 24.86
CA ILE A 936 6.31 55.99 24.42
C ILE A 936 6.73 56.97 25.54
N ALA A 937 5.78 57.38 26.40
CA ALA A 937 6.00 58.25 27.55
C ALA A 937 6.97 57.69 28.62
N SER A 938 7.23 56.37 28.60
CA SER A 938 8.17 55.72 29.51
C SER A 938 9.64 56.13 29.26
N VAL A 939 9.95 56.55 28.04
CA VAL A 939 11.32 56.87 27.60
C VAL A 939 11.49 58.30 27.11
N THR A 940 10.41 59.00 26.73
CA THR A 940 10.42 60.41 26.33
C THR A 940 9.18 61.13 26.85
N THR A 941 9.28 62.39 27.26
CA THR A 941 8.12 63.16 27.75
C THR A 941 7.21 63.73 26.66
N ILE A 942 7.54 63.52 25.38
CA ILE A 942 6.82 64.04 24.20
C ILE A 942 6.61 62.95 23.15
N SER A 943 5.65 63.15 22.24
CA SER A 943 5.43 62.28 21.07
C SER A 943 6.69 62.17 20.19
N LEU A 944 6.82 61.05 19.48
CA LEU A 944 7.89 60.89 18.49
C LEU A 944 7.66 61.82 17.29
N VAL A 945 8.72 62.37 16.71
CA VAL A 945 8.60 63.36 15.63
C VAL A 945 8.67 62.66 14.27
N GLN A 946 7.76 63.05 13.36
CA GLN A 946 7.75 62.54 11.99
C GLN A 946 9.10 62.79 11.31
N GLY A 947 9.63 61.77 10.64
CA GLY A 947 10.89 61.86 9.89
C GLY A 947 12.14 61.64 10.74
N ASP A 948 12.01 61.50 12.07
CA ASP A 948 13.12 61.14 12.93
C ASP A 948 13.64 59.75 12.58
N ASN A 949 14.96 59.61 12.60
CA ASN A 949 15.64 58.36 12.26
C ASN A 949 15.36 57.28 13.30
N ALA A 950 15.14 56.06 12.82
CA ALA A 950 14.98 54.88 13.64
C ALA A 950 15.72 53.69 13.02
N PHE A 951 16.16 52.74 13.85
CA PHE A 951 16.81 51.51 13.41
C PHE A 951 16.62 50.39 14.41
N VAL A 952 16.80 49.14 13.96
CA VAL A 952 16.61 47.95 14.80
C VAL A 952 17.92 47.18 14.92
N PRO A 953 18.50 47.04 16.13
CA PRO A 953 19.55 46.07 16.38
C PRO A 953 19.04 44.65 16.10
N LEU A 954 19.84 43.85 15.38
CA LEU A 954 19.54 42.45 15.09
C LEU A 954 19.67 41.58 16.35
N ILE A 955 20.57 41.97 17.26
CA ILE A 955 20.72 41.41 18.61
C ILE A 955 20.94 42.59 19.56
N GLU A 956 20.27 42.61 20.70
CA GLU A 956 20.61 43.44 21.84
C GLU A 956 20.27 42.68 23.13
N ALA A 957 21.27 42.16 23.83
CA ALA A 957 21.05 41.31 25.00
C ALA A 957 22.20 41.33 26.00
N GLN A 958 21.92 40.89 27.22
CA GLN A 958 22.96 40.45 28.16
C GLN A 958 23.16 38.94 28.00
N ALA A 959 24.39 38.51 27.75
CA ALA A 959 24.69 37.09 27.69
C ALA A 959 24.43 36.43 29.05
N THR A 960 23.79 35.27 29.05
CA THR A 960 23.59 34.41 30.23
C THR A 960 24.38 33.11 30.13
N THR A 961 24.85 32.77 28.93
CA THR A 961 25.62 31.57 28.59
C THR A 961 26.86 31.96 27.77
N THR A 962 27.41 31.03 26.97
CA THR A 962 28.60 31.22 26.14
C THR A 962 28.32 31.78 24.74
N SER A 963 27.05 31.98 24.40
CA SER A 963 26.63 32.59 23.13
C SER A 963 25.32 33.36 23.26
N VAL A 964 25.09 34.29 22.33
CA VAL A 964 23.81 34.98 22.12
C VAL A 964 23.44 34.83 20.65
N SER A 965 22.19 34.48 20.35
CA SER A 965 21.73 34.24 18.98
C SER A 965 20.37 34.86 18.71
N ALA A 966 20.11 35.21 17.45
CA ALA A 966 18.80 35.59 16.94
C ALA A 966 18.54 34.90 15.59
N ASN A 967 17.27 34.60 15.30
CA ASN A 967 16.84 34.07 14.02
C ASN A 967 16.32 35.23 13.16
N ILE A 968 16.78 35.29 11.91
CA ILE A 968 16.54 36.39 10.98
C ILE A 968 16.21 35.78 9.62
N VAL A 969 15.16 36.25 8.96
CA VAL A 969 14.87 35.83 7.59
C VAL A 969 15.89 36.47 6.65
N TYR A 970 16.59 35.65 5.88
CA TYR A 970 17.41 36.11 4.76
C TYR A 970 16.51 36.36 3.55
N ASP A 971 16.45 37.61 3.13
CA ASP A 971 15.72 38.02 1.93
C ASP A 971 16.73 38.27 0.80
N SER A 972 16.62 37.49 -0.28
CA SER A 972 17.51 37.62 -1.45
C SER A 972 17.34 38.94 -2.19
N ASP A 973 16.16 39.57 -2.10
CA ASP A 973 15.90 40.87 -2.72
C ASP A 973 16.61 42.01 -1.96
N VAL A 974 16.81 41.83 -0.64
CA VAL A 974 17.62 42.72 0.21
C VAL A 974 19.12 42.43 0.05
N GLY A 975 19.48 41.17 -0.19
CA GLY A 975 20.87 40.71 -0.30
C GLY A 975 21.56 40.55 1.06
N ASN A 976 22.88 40.35 1.05
CA ASN A 976 23.65 40.15 2.28
C ASN A 976 23.59 41.39 3.19
N ILE A 977 23.32 41.20 4.47
CA ILE A 977 23.19 42.28 5.46
C ILE A 977 24.58 42.54 6.06
N PRO A 978 25.20 43.72 5.84
CA PRO A 978 26.46 44.06 6.50
C PRO A 978 26.21 44.33 7.99
N ILE A 979 26.96 43.66 8.87
CA ILE A 979 26.75 43.73 10.32
C ILE A 979 27.97 44.26 11.07
N LEU A 980 27.73 44.89 12.22
CA LEU A 980 28.75 45.26 13.21
C LEU A 980 28.39 44.65 14.55
N THR A 981 29.25 43.77 15.04
CA THR A 981 29.08 43.11 16.34
C THR A 981 29.88 43.86 17.39
N ARG A 982 29.24 44.14 18.52
CA ARG A 982 29.86 44.75 19.70
C ARG A 982 29.65 43.89 20.93
N VAL A 983 30.73 43.63 21.65
CA VAL A 983 30.71 42.98 22.97
C VAL A 983 31.49 43.83 23.96
N ARG A 984 30.86 44.14 25.09
CA ARG A 984 31.51 44.93 26.16
C ARG A 984 31.02 44.54 27.55
N ILE A 985 31.94 44.56 28.50
CA ILE A 985 31.67 44.59 29.94
C ILE A 985 32.85 45.34 30.61
N LYS A 986 32.63 45.93 31.79
CA LYS A 986 33.70 46.57 32.55
C LYS A 986 34.80 45.54 32.85
N GLY A 987 36.07 45.90 32.64
CA GLY A 987 37.25 45.03 32.88
C GLY A 987 37.71 44.22 31.66
N ILE A 988 37.02 44.30 30.51
CA ILE A 988 37.53 43.81 29.23
C ILE A 988 37.61 44.95 28.22
N LEU A 989 38.58 44.88 27.31
CA LEU A 989 38.66 45.79 26.18
C LEU A 989 37.39 45.59 25.31
N PRO A 990 36.71 46.68 24.89
CA PRO A 990 35.58 46.57 23.98
C PRO A 990 35.94 45.83 22.70
N PHE A 991 35.16 44.81 22.35
CA PHE A 991 35.32 44.06 21.12
C PHE A 991 34.34 44.60 20.06
N GLU A 992 34.87 44.91 18.89
CA GLU A 992 34.10 45.35 17.72
C GLU A 992 34.63 44.69 16.46
N VAL A 993 33.76 44.07 15.68
CA VAL A 993 34.14 43.44 14.40
C VAL A 993 33.00 43.57 13.38
N ALA A 994 33.38 43.92 12.16
CA ALA A 994 32.47 43.92 11.02
C ALA A 994 32.32 42.50 10.46
N GLY A 995 31.13 42.19 9.95
CA GLY A 995 30.83 40.92 9.31
C GLY A 995 29.72 41.08 8.28
N SER A 996 29.25 39.96 7.75
CA SER A 996 28.08 39.94 6.86
C SER A 996 27.21 38.76 7.21
N PHE A 997 25.91 39.02 7.37
CA PHE A 997 24.88 38.00 7.46
C PHE A 997 24.42 37.65 6.05
N THR A 998 24.49 36.35 5.73
CA THR A 998 24.34 35.84 4.37
C THR A 998 23.19 34.83 4.30
N SER A 999 22.97 34.23 3.13
CA SER A 999 22.02 33.13 2.94
C SER A 999 22.31 31.89 3.80
N SER A 1000 23.49 31.82 4.43
CA SER A 1000 23.91 30.78 5.37
C SER A 1000 24.01 31.28 6.83
N GLY A 1001 23.47 32.47 7.13
CA GLY A 1001 23.59 33.11 8.43
C GLY A 1001 24.95 33.76 8.67
N ALA A 1002 25.30 33.96 9.96
CA ALA A 1002 26.61 34.43 10.39
C ALA A 1002 26.94 34.00 11.81
N THR A 1003 28.23 33.68 12.05
CA THR A 1003 28.77 33.47 13.40
C THR A 1003 29.97 34.39 13.63
N VAL A 1004 29.95 35.13 14.74
CA VAL A 1004 31.01 36.03 15.16
C VAL A 1004 31.54 35.59 16.50
N ALA A 1005 32.83 35.21 16.57
CA ALA A 1005 33.48 34.86 17.82
C ALA A 1005 34.05 36.12 18.50
N ALA A 1006 33.53 36.45 19.67
CA ALA A 1006 34.02 37.54 20.49
C ALA A 1006 35.38 37.19 21.11
N ILE A 1007 36.33 38.13 21.03
CA ILE A 1007 37.64 38.00 21.67
C ILE A 1007 37.62 38.80 22.98
N ARG A 1008 37.89 38.13 24.09
CA ARG A 1008 37.93 38.72 25.43
C ARG A 1008 39.36 39.02 25.85
N SER A 1009 39.82 40.23 25.59
CA SER A 1009 41.10 40.73 26.12
C SER A 1009 40.86 41.50 27.40
N LEU A 1010 41.57 41.16 28.48
CA LEU A 1010 41.50 41.91 29.73
C LEU A 1010 41.95 43.36 29.52
N ASP A 1011 41.21 44.29 30.09
CA ASP A 1011 41.63 45.69 30.17
C ASP A 1011 42.48 45.86 31.43
N SER A 1012 43.80 46.00 31.25
CA SER A 1012 44.73 46.11 32.38
C SER A 1012 44.68 47.45 33.11
N ILE A 1013 43.86 48.41 32.66
CA ILE A 1013 43.76 49.76 33.23
C ILE A 1013 42.52 49.93 34.10
N VAL A 1014 41.44 49.19 33.80
CA VAL A 1014 40.14 49.34 34.45
C VAL A 1014 39.91 48.19 35.43
N ASP A 1015 40.02 48.47 36.73
CA ASP A 1015 39.66 47.56 37.84
C ASP A 1015 38.15 47.41 38.04
#